data_AF-A0A1Z3NDD5-F1
#
_entry.id   AF-A0A1Z3NDD5-F1
#
_cell.length_a   1.000
_cell.length_b   1.000
_cell.length_c   1.000
_cell.angle_alpha   90.00
_cell.angle_beta   90.00
_cell.angle_gamma   90.00
#
_symmetry.space_group_name_H-M   'P 1'
#
loop_
_entity.id
_entity.type
_entity.pdbx_description
1 polymer ?
#
loop_
_entity_poly.entity_id
_entity_poly.type
_entity_poly.pdbx_seq_one_letter_code
_entity_poly.pdbx_strand_id
1 'polypeptide(L)'
;MDYVIFGVRQKYCFSSDNLLMNDLGAECNLAHTGSVERLIMSTEQENFIRQLVNDGKNVGPLESNALTQNKIRLKTIVRLLEVGKATTTHPLFPVLESLKTVRNENGEVVKVAAIRVTLTRNESINLPKAGREVYVDSRVDLVDSLGNVKPIKVGNKELSLKSQIVIYPREVGSFALLVPQDLYMDRSWDSPMNAGDVALHKFSSRKEMAGSSGLVFQSPVFVNRNIYLPTDESGDDASPDSINYAGVTFADRVYMGNGDIMTSKGKFSPRSSGQMGDRFWADVRTFGGFLKGVENDGGLDAGLVYLSDKTKSINVDKTLMAKCQDMSTKQADKTSVYRSELGARRTDDGYNEADYRLYLSNWNYFSRQSNALQVDKTRWGNGKVEVDSNDYNDAVVKIMLAVGDRVVEAQLPRTGSVTFTPEVGSAAFESALRSKVKASQTTYDAAVKAESDLTDSLASYRADLKDKEADLSAEMAKPVKGSLAGGSTGSGSGSGTGTGTGTGSGTGSGGTKTVEKTLESESTVEDSGVADSGSGSGSGSTGTGGTKIDYRDEKLVAELERAISDLKKIISDLNNNKIPAQSSVVNLASKQLDTDKTALNTYELQKANPPKITVEVSKASNAYYFDKLNLEVSAKNVQNMIDKNGNYSEPVIGVQAYDSTYYKSNPIDPKNENTKLLGYINMTFNNNKTQLNFPSNISREPKGGSAVQLAEDNDLETMMTECSKAYGTMTSASFGGAGWDVSFAPTARTSWNFAGADDSKDMKADPALATFEFDNMTQANATFQVRSIVGKCVIKASTTFVTGFMTCDELHIEARSAPLRIIGTFIVGRMKIHPTAIKSGINWSSVYHPQATRELRAAGNPRILRSFSGTDCNATSNEPIWHPIPSIKAVADRMNCNTISLRAKADPFQWTSVDPDCGIAAGTMASNTTCKRRLVRFFVVEQSREGGI
;
A
#
# COMPACT_ATOMS: atom_id res chain seq x y z
N MET A 1 -35.61 12.84 -44.41
CA MET A 1 -35.03 13.10 -43.06
C MET A 1 -35.06 11.84 -42.20
N ASP A 2 -36.22 11.19 -42.02
CA ASP A 2 -36.36 10.02 -41.14
C ASP A 2 -35.37 8.88 -41.47
N TYR A 3 -35.15 8.58 -42.76
CA TYR A 3 -34.17 7.57 -43.18
C TYR A 3 -32.70 7.98 -42.88
N VAL A 4 -32.39 9.28 -42.89
CA VAL A 4 -31.06 9.79 -42.48
C VAL A 4 -30.89 9.63 -40.97
N ILE A 5 -31.91 9.97 -40.18
CA ILE A 5 -31.91 9.75 -38.71
C ILE A 5 -31.75 8.25 -38.41
N PHE A 6 -32.43 7.39 -39.17
CA PHE A 6 -32.26 5.94 -39.08
C PHE A 6 -30.82 5.50 -39.40
N GLY A 7 -30.21 6.02 -40.46
CA GLY A 7 -28.79 5.75 -40.76
C GLY A 7 -27.84 6.20 -39.65
N VAL A 8 -28.13 7.33 -38.99
CA VAL A 8 -27.38 7.79 -37.80
C VAL A 8 -27.55 6.81 -36.64
N ARG A 9 -28.78 6.35 -36.35
CA ARG A 9 -29.06 5.35 -35.31
C ARG A 9 -28.29 4.05 -35.53
N GLN A 10 -28.27 3.59 -36.78
CA GLN A 10 -27.62 2.34 -37.17
C GLN A 10 -26.11 2.48 -37.40
N LYS A 11 -25.53 3.67 -37.12
CA LYS A 11 -24.10 3.98 -37.32
C LYS A 11 -23.60 3.73 -38.75
N TYR A 12 -24.44 3.95 -39.76
CA TYR A 12 -24.07 3.70 -41.15
C TYR A 12 -22.91 4.58 -41.61
N CYS A 13 -22.19 4.07 -42.62
CA CYS A 13 -21.30 4.87 -43.42
C CYS A 13 -22.07 5.45 -44.60
N PHE A 14 -22.27 6.76 -44.60
CA PHE A 14 -22.92 7.47 -45.67
C PHE A 14 -21.96 7.47 -46.88
N SER A 15 -22.21 6.63 -47.88
CA SER A 15 -21.48 6.58 -49.15
C SER A 15 -22.31 7.18 -50.28
N SER A 16 -21.65 7.80 -51.25
CA SER A 16 -22.32 8.33 -52.46
C SER A 16 -22.82 7.21 -53.37
N ASP A 17 -22.22 6.02 -53.29
CA ASP A 17 -22.49 4.91 -54.21
C ASP A 17 -23.58 3.95 -53.70
N ASN A 18 -23.75 3.84 -52.37
CA ASN A 18 -24.63 2.85 -51.74
C ASN A 18 -25.91 3.44 -51.12
N LEU A 19 -26.29 4.68 -51.45
CA LEU A 19 -27.63 5.25 -51.14
C LEU A 19 -28.13 5.09 -49.69
N LEU A 20 -27.28 5.28 -48.67
CA LEU A 20 -27.62 5.09 -47.25
C LEU A 20 -27.95 3.64 -46.85
N MET A 21 -27.47 2.65 -47.61
CA MET A 21 -27.50 1.26 -47.19
C MET A 21 -26.36 0.95 -46.21
N ASN A 22 -26.58 -0.06 -45.37
CA ASN A 22 -25.60 -0.55 -44.42
C ASN A 22 -24.39 -1.14 -45.17
N ASP A 23 -23.26 -0.45 -45.13
CA ASP A 23 -22.00 -0.96 -45.68
C ASP A 23 -21.37 -1.94 -44.67
N LEU A 24 -21.52 -3.24 -44.92
CA LEU A 24 -21.12 -4.29 -43.98
C LEU A 24 -19.59 -4.46 -43.98
N GLY A 25 -18.96 -3.88 -42.95
CA GLY A 25 -17.75 -4.42 -42.29
C GLY A 25 -16.38 -4.05 -42.88
N ALA A 26 -16.19 -4.08 -44.21
CA ALA A 26 -14.85 -3.82 -44.79
C ALA A 26 -14.61 -2.33 -45.08
N GLU A 27 -15.62 -1.64 -45.62
CA GLU A 27 -15.49 -0.24 -46.06
C GLU A 27 -15.90 0.78 -44.99
N CYS A 28 -16.78 0.39 -44.05
CA CYS A 28 -17.23 1.27 -42.97
C CYS A 28 -16.26 1.29 -41.78
N ASN A 29 -15.05 1.83 -41.99
CA ASN A 29 -13.96 1.89 -41.02
C ASN A 29 -13.58 3.34 -40.63
N LEU A 30 -12.51 3.50 -39.83
CA LEU A 30 -12.03 4.80 -39.35
C LEU A 30 -11.39 5.68 -40.45
N ALA A 31 -11.15 5.16 -41.65
CA ALA A 31 -10.75 5.94 -42.82
C ALA A 31 -11.96 6.52 -43.58
N HIS A 32 -13.17 5.95 -43.42
CA HIS A 32 -14.34 6.33 -44.21
C HIS A 32 -14.87 7.72 -43.81
N THR A 33 -14.88 8.68 -44.74
CA THR A 33 -15.22 10.09 -44.48
C THR A 33 -16.71 10.36 -44.26
N GLY A 34 -17.54 9.31 -44.35
CA GLY A 34 -18.97 9.34 -44.10
C GLY A 34 -19.38 8.47 -42.91
N SER A 35 -18.42 8.07 -42.07
CA SER A 35 -18.67 7.23 -40.90
C SER A 35 -19.39 8.01 -39.80
N VAL A 36 -20.61 7.60 -39.46
CA VAL A 36 -21.34 8.16 -38.31
C VAL A 36 -20.60 7.90 -37.00
N GLU A 37 -19.94 6.74 -36.84
CA GLU A 37 -19.14 6.45 -35.64
C GLU A 37 -18.11 7.56 -35.41
N ARG A 38 -17.41 8.00 -36.46
CA ARG A 38 -16.45 9.12 -36.36
C ARG A 38 -17.13 10.46 -36.07
N LEU A 39 -18.35 10.70 -36.55
CA LEU A 39 -19.11 11.93 -36.27
C LEU A 39 -19.52 12.02 -34.80
N ILE A 40 -19.95 10.90 -34.21
CA ILE A 40 -20.46 10.82 -32.84
C ILE A 40 -19.38 10.48 -31.81
N MET A 41 -18.14 10.27 -32.25
CA MET A 41 -17.01 9.89 -31.39
C MET A 41 -16.75 10.95 -30.30
N SER A 42 -16.52 10.52 -29.06
CA SER A 42 -16.16 11.44 -27.97
C SER A 42 -14.68 11.89 -28.07
N THR A 43 -14.30 12.96 -27.37
CA THR A 43 -12.90 13.40 -27.31
C THR A 43 -12.01 12.33 -26.65
N GLU A 44 -12.53 11.65 -25.63
CA GLU A 44 -11.83 10.58 -24.91
C GLU A 44 -11.62 9.36 -25.80
N GLN A 45 -12.59 9.02 -26.65
CA GLN A 45 -12.47 7.96 -27.66
C GLN A 45 -11.38 8.27 -28.68
N GLU A 46 -11.39 9.50 -29.21
CA GLU A 46 -10.35 9.97 -30.12
C GLU A 46 -8.96 9.87 -29.47
N ASN A 47 -8.80 10.35 -28.23
CA ASN A 47 -7.55 10.29 -27.50
C ASN A 47 -7.08 8.85 -27.24
N PHE A 48 -8.01 7.93 -26.98
CA PHE A 48 -7.66 6.52 -26.82
C PHE A 48 -7.20 5.87 -28.12
N ILE A 49 -7.83 6.16 -29.24
CA ILE A 49 -7.37 5.67 -30.56
C ILE A 49 -5.95 6.16 -30.81
N ARG A 50 -5.67 7.43 -30.52
CA ARG A 50 -4.30 7.98 -30.62
C ARG A 50 -3.32 7.20 -29.77
N GLN A 51 -3.68 6.93 -28.52
CA GLN A 51 -2.86 6.14 -27.61
C GLN A 51 -2.61 4.72 -28.14
N LEU A 52 -3.65 3.99 -28.55
CA LEU A 52 -3.51 2.65 -29.12
C LEU A 52 -2.58 2.62 -30.34
N VAL A 53 -2.70 3.61 -31.23
CA VAL A 53 -1.84 3.70 -32.40
C VAL A 53 -0.39 4.02 -32.00
N ASN A 54 -0.17 4.93 -31.04
CA ASN A 54 1.15 5.22 -30.50
C ASN A 54 1.77 3.99 -29.80
N ASP A 55 0.95 3.15 -29.17
CA ASP A 55 1.34 1.89 -28.52
C ASP A 55 1.52 0.73 -29.52
N GLY A 56 1.43 1.00 -30.83
CA GLY A 56 1.61 0.02 -31.90
C GLY A 56 0.46 -0.98 -32.04
N LYS A 57 -0.71 -0.71 -31.46
CA LYS A 57 -1.90 -1.56 -31.58
C LYS A 57 -2.65 -1.27 -32.88
N ASN A 58 -3.12 -2.32 -33.55
CA ASN A 58 -3.91 -2.20 -34.77
C ASN A 58 -5.35 -1.77 -34.42
N VAL A 59 -5.77 -0.60 -34.92
CA VAL A 59 -7.13 -0.05 -34.77
C VAL A 59 -7.95 -0.08 -36.08
N GLY A 60 -7.44 -0.78 -37.09
CA GLY A 60 -7.97 -0.80 -38.45
C GLY A 60 -7.45 0.36 -39.33
N PRO A 61 -7.93 0.45 -40.58
CA PRO A 61 -7.51 1.49 -41.52
C PRO A 61 -7.85 2.89 -41.01
N LEU A 62 -6.86 3.79 -41.05
CA LEU A 62 -6.99 5.22 -40.73
C LEU A 62 -6.74 6.05 -41.99
N GLU A 63 -7.39 7.21 -42.07
CA GLU A 63 -7.07 8.19 -43.12
C GLU A 63 -5.59 8.63 -43.00
N SER A 64 -4.91 8.85 -44.13
CA SER A 64 -3.55 9.38 -44.12
C SER A 64 -3.49 10.68 -43.31
N ASN A 65 -2.50 10.80 -42.42
CA ASN A 65 -2.34 11.93 -41.50
C ASN A 65 -3.47 12.12 -40.47
N ALA A 66 -4.31 11.10 -40.21
CA ALA A 66 -5.41 11.22 -39.25
C ALA A 66 -4.94 11.63 -37.83
N LEU A 67 -3.77 11.15 -37.42
CA LEU A 67 -3.15 11.47 -36.14
C LEU A 67 -2.64 12.92 -36.09
N THR A 68 -2.00 13.42 -37.13
CA THR A 68 -1.39 14.75 -37.13
C THR A 68 -2.38 15.87 -37.44
N GLN A 69 -3.49 15.58 -38.12
CA GLN A 69 -4.47 16.58 -38.58
C GLN A 69 -5.83 16.53 -37.86
N ASN A 70 -5.91 15.84 -36.71
CA ASN A 70 -7.14 15.70 -35.94
C ASN A 70 -8.35 15.16 -36.73
N LYS A 71 -8.10 14.22 -37.64
CA LYS A 71 -9.14 13.66 -38.52
C LYS A 71 -9.76 12.37 -38.02
N ILE A 72 -9.35 11.82 -36.88
CA ILE A 72 -9.95 10.58 -36.37
C ILE A 72 -11.46 10.79 -36.14
N ARG A 73 -11.82 11.91 -35.50
CA ARG A 73 -13.19 12.35 -35.31
C ARG A 73 -13.65 13.27 -36.45
N LEU A 74 -14.86 13.07 -36.96
CA LEU A 74 -15.45 13.92 -38.00
C LEU A 74 -16.27 15.05 -37.37
N LYS A 75 -16.09 16.27 -37.88
CA LYS A 75 -16.95 17.41 -37.55
C LYS A 75 -18.22 17.43 -38.41
N THR A 76 -18.09 17.03 -39.67
CA THR A 76 -19.17 17.11 -40.65
C THR A 76 -19.11 15.92 -41.60
N ILE A 77 -20.27 15.38 -41.97
CA ILE A 77 -20.46 14.47 -43.10
C ILE A 77 -21.25 15.22 -44.16
N VAL A 78 -20.74 15.27 -45.40
CA VAL A 78 -21.48 15.77 -46.57
C VAL A 78 -21.49 14.68 -47.64
N ARG A 79 -22.67 14.30 -48.11
CA ARG A 79 -22.84 13.29 -49.17
C ARG A 79 -23.91 13.69 -50.16
N LEU A 80 -23.67 13.34 -51.43
CA LEU A 80 -24.67 13.41 -52.48
C LEU A 80 -25.09 11.98 -52.79
N LEU A 81 -26.35 11.67 -52.51
CA LEU A 81 -26.94 10.36 -52.72
C LEU A 81 -27.68 10.39 -54.04
N GLU A 82 -27.17 9.69 -55.05
CA GLU A 82 -27.73 9.75 -56.40
C GLU A 82 -29.08 9.03 -56.47
N VAL A 83 -30.16 9.75 -56.77
CA VAL A 83 -31.51 9.16 -56.84
C VAL A 83 -31.58 8.06 -57.91
N GLY A 84 -30.83 8.22 -59.00
CA GLY A 84 -30.78 7.26 -60.11
C GLY A 84 -30.10 5.93 -59.79
N LYS A 85 -29.32 5.83 -58.71
CA LYS A 85 -28.65 4.58 -58.30
C LYS A 85 -29.55 3.68 -57.43
N ALA A 86 -30.78 4.10 -57.12
CA ALA A 86 -31.65 3.35 -56.22
C ALA A 86 -32.15 2.07 -56.88
N THR A 87 -31.79 0.92 -56.32
CA THR A 87 -32.28 -0.38 -56.77
C THR A 87 -33.70 -0.62 -56.25
N THR A 88 -34.46 -1.48 -56.92
CA THR A 88 -35.82 -1.90 -56.48
C THR A 88 -35.83 -2.54 -55.09
N THR A 89 -34.68 -3.03 -54.62
CA THR A 89 -34.47 -3.60 -53.29
C THR A 89 -34.26 -2.55 -52.20
N HIS A 90 -34.04 -1.27 -52.57
CA HIS A 90 -33.83 -0.20 -51.60
C HIS A 90 -35.15 0.15 -50.88
N PRO A 91 -35.18 0.29 -49.54
CA PRO A 91 -36.42 0.57 -48.79
C PRO A 91 -37.14 1.87 -49.22
N LEU A 92 -36.39 2.85 -49.71
CA LEU A 92 -36.95 4.10 -50.24
C LEU A 92 -37.27 4.07 -51.74
N PHE A 93 -37.05 2.96 -52.46
CA PHE A 93 -37.21 2.92 -53.91
C PHE A 93 -38.57 3.46 -54.40
N PRO A 94 -39.73 3.08 -53.84
CA PRO A 94 -41.02 3.61 -54.28
C PRO A 94 -41.14 5.14 -54.16
N VAL A 95 -40.50 5.70 -53.13
CA VAL A 95 -40.48 7.15 -52.87
C VAL A 95 -39.46 7.85 -53.76
N LEU A 96 -38.28 7.26 -53.95
CA LEU A 96 -37.23 7.82 -54.81
C LEU A 96 -37.64 7.80 -56.29
N GLU A 97 -38.37 6.77 -56.72
CA GLU A 97 -38.92 6.66 -58.07
C GLU A 97 -39.89 7.79 -58.38
N SER A 98 -40.76 8.14 -57.41
CA SER A 98 -41.71 9.26 -57.53
C SER A 98 -41.07 10.64 -57.38
N LEU A 99 -39.88 10.73 -56.79
CA LEU A 99 -39.11 11.97 -56.60
C LEU A 99 -38.19 12.33 -57.78
N LYS A 100 -38.17 11.54 -58.87
CA LYS A 100 -37.25 11.77 -60.01
C LYS A 100 -37.41 13.14 -60.68
N THR A 101 -38.57 13.79 -60.55
CA THR A 101 -38.83 15.12 -61.13
C THR A 101 -39.61 16.00 -60.18
N VAL A 102 -39.23 17.27 -60.07
CA VAL A 102 -39.95 18.33 -59.33
C VAL A 102 -40.13 19.55 -60.23
N ARG A 103 -41.07 20.45 -59.92
CA ARG A 103 -41.18 21.73 -60.66
C ARG A 103 -40.33 22.80 -59.98
N ASN A 104 -39.48 23.51 -60.70
CA ASN A 104 -38.68 24.61 -60.16
C ASN A 104 -39.49 25.92 -60.00
N GLU A 105 -38.81 26.99 -59.60
CA GLU A 105 -39.38 28.35 -59.47
C GLU A 105 -40.01 28.92 -60.75
N ASN A 106 -39.63 28.42 -61.93
CA ASN A 106 -40.19 28.81 -63.22
C ASN A 106 -41.33 27.87 -63.69
N GLY A 107 -41.71 26.89 -62.87
CA GLY A 107 -42.73 25.88 -63.21
C GLY A 107 -42.23 24.76 -64.13
N GLU A 108 -40.95 24.75 -64.47
CA GLU A 108 -40.30 23.78 -65.35
C GLU A 108 -40.03 22.47 -64.60
N VAL A 109 -40.18 21.34 -65.28
CA VAL A 109 -39.90 20.02 -64.72
C VAL A 109 -38.39 19.84 -64.65
N VAL A 110 -37.83 19.90 -63.43
CA VAL A 110 -36.42 19.68 -63.14
C VAL A 110 -36.23 18.29 -62.58
N LYS A 111 -35.24 17.57 -63.12
CA LYS A 111 -34.87 16.24 -62.64
C LYS A 111 -34.15 16.37 -61.30
N VAL A 112 -34.55 15.60 -60.30
CA VAL A 112 -33.79 15.47 -59.05
C VAL A 112 -32.64 14.50 -59.32
N ALA A 113 -31.41 15.01 -59.34
CA ALA A 113 -30.23 14.18 -59.58
C ALA A 113 -29.78 13.46 -58.31
N ALA A 114 -29.78 14.18 -57.17
CA ALA A 114 -29.31 13.63 -55.91
C ALA A 114 -30.01 14.25 -54.70
N ILE A 115 -29.86 13.57 -53.57
CA ILE A 115 -30.22 14.05 -52.23
C ILE A 115 -28.91 14.39 -51.52
N ARG A 116 -28.70 15.66 -51.22
CA ARG A 116 -27.55 16.10 -50.44
C ARG A 116 -27.86 15.96 -48.95
N VAL A 117 -27.07 15.16 -48.25
CA VAL A 117 -27.14 15.00 -46.79
C VAL A 117 -25.94 15.69 -46.17
N THR A 118 -26.20 16.59 -45.22
CA THR A 118 -25.19 17.28 -44.42
C THR A 118 -25.47 17.02 -42.94
N LEU A 119 -24.58 16.33 -42.25
CA LEU A 119 -24.63 16.12 -40.81
C LEU A 119 -23.48 16.89 -40.18
N THR A 120 -23.77 17.85 -39.31
CA THR A 120 -22.74 18.66 -38.66
C THR A 120 -22.84 18.52 -37.16
N ARG A 121 -21.75 18.15 -36.51
CA ARG A 121 -21.66 18.12 -35.06
C ARG A 121 -21.75 19.54 -34.49
N ASN A 122 -22.67 19.76 -33.57
CA ASN A 122 -22.85 21.03 -32.88
C ASN A 122 -22.17 20.98 -31.51
N GLU A 123 -21.06 21.71 -31.39
CA GLU A 123 -20.26 21.75 -30.16
C GLU A 123 -20.52 22.98 -29.30
N SER A 124 -21.58 23.74 -29.59
CA SER A 124 -21.93 24.98 -28.87
C SER A 124 -22.02 24.74 -27.35
N ILE A 125 -21.42 25.66 -26.57
CA ILE A 125 -21.39 25.60 -25.10
C ILE A 125 -22.79 25.75 -24.46
N ASN A 126 -23.74 26.34 -25.18
CA ASN A 126 -25.09 26.61 -24.69
C ASN A 126 -26.03 25.38 -24.75
N LEU A 127 -25.54 24.25 -25.25
CA LEU A 127 -26.31 23.01 -25.33
C LEU A 127 -26.23 22.27 -23.99
N PRO A 128 -27.36 21.82 -23.42
CA PRO A 128 -27.39 21.18 -22.10
C PRO A 128 -26.79 19.77 -22.16
N LYS A 129 -25.47 19.65 -22.03
CA LYS A 129 -24.75 18.37 -21.97
C LYS A 129 -24.72 17.87 -20.52
N ALA A 130 -25.15 16.63 -20.30
CA ALA A 130 -25.14 15.96 -18.99
C ALA A 130 -24.10 14.83 -18.91
N GLY A 131 -23.35 14.58 -20.00
CA GLY A 131 -22.34 13.54 -20.11
C GLY A 131 -21.82 13.39 -21.54
N ARG A 132 -22.04 12.20 -22.14
CA ARG A 132 -21.51 11.81 -23.46
C ARG A 132 -22.45 12.16 -24.61
N GLU A 133 -23.31 13.16 -24.47
CA GLU A 133 -24.26 13.53 -25.53
C GLU A 133 -23.58 14.24 -26.70
N VAL A 134 -24.01 13.92 -27.92
CA VAL A 134 -23.58 14.54 -29.17
C VAL A 134 -24.79 15.17 -29.85
N TYR A 135 -24.67 16.45 -30.13
CA TYR A 135 -25.68 17.19 -30.89
C TYR A 135 -25.24 17.22 -32.35
N VAL A 136 -26.16 16.90 -33.25
CA VAL A 136 -25.94 16.87 -34.69
C VAL A 136 -27.03 17.66 -35.39
N ASP A 137 -26.63 18.71 -36.09
CA ASP A 137 -27.51 19.42 -37.00
C ASP A 137 -27.50 18.68 -38.34
N SER A 138 -28.66 18.10 -38.69
CA SER A 138 -28.89 17.39 -39.94
C SER A 138 -29.61 18.29 -40.93
N ARG A 139 -29.11 18.35 -42.15
CA ARG A 139 -29.72 19.04 -43.28
C ARG A 139 -29.80 18.12 -44.47
N VAL A 140 -30.97 18.06 -45.10
CA VAL A 140 -31.21 17.27 -46.31
C VAL A 140 -31.75 18.20 -47.39
N ASP A 141 -31.07 18.27 -48.54
CA ASP A 141 -31.44 19.11 -49.68
C ASP A 141 -31.69 18.23 -50.92
N LEU A 142 -32.68 18.61 -51.75
CA LEU A 142 -32.81 18.04 -53.10
C LEU A 142 -31.99 18.89 -54.09
N VAL A 143 -31.18 18.26 -54.94
CA VAL A 143 -30.30 18.95 -55.91
C VAL A 143 -30.54 18.47 -57.35
N ASP A 144 -30.37 19.38 -58.31
CA ASP A 144 -30.65 19.16 -59.73
C ASP A 144 -29.48 18.54 -60.52
N SER A 145 -28.27 18.58 -59.98
CA SER A 145 -27.07 18.01 -60.59
C SER A 145 -26.03 17.64 -59.54
N LEU A 146 -25.15 16.68 -59.86
CA LEU A 146 -24.10 16.21 -58.94
C LEU A 146 -23.00 17.25 -58.69
N GLY A 147 -22.84 18.22 -59.59
CA GLY A 147 -21.89 19.34 -59.44
C GLY A 147 -22.49 20.58 -58.75
N ASN A 148 -23.83 20.68 -58.65
CA ASN A 148 -24.51 21.79 -58.02
C ASN A 148 -24.88 21.45 -56.57
N VAL A 149 -24.29 22.19 -55.64
CA VAL A 149 -24.54 22.03 -54.20
C VAL A 149 -25.71 22.86 -53.68
N LYS A 150 -26.36 23.66 -54.55
CA LYS A 150 -27.50 24.49 -54.16
C LYS A 150 -28.80 23.66 -54.17
N PRO A 151 -29.66 23.79 -53.14
CA PRO A 151 -30.97 23.15 -53.14
C PRO A 151 -31.84 23.65 -54.30
N ILE A 152 -32.66 22.77 -54.87
CA ILE A 152 -33.70 23.13 -55.82
C ILE A 152 -34.67 24.11 -55.12
N LYS A 153 -35.04 25.18 -55.81
CA LYS A 153 -36.03 26.16 -55.34
C LYS A 153 -37.37 25.95 -56.05
N VAL A 154 -38.45 26.05 -55.27
CA VAL A 154 -39.82 26.09 -55.77
C VAL A 154 -40.45 27.38 -55.25
N GLY A 155 -40.62 28.35 -56.15
CA GLY A 155 -40.87 29.75 -55.78
C GLY A 155 -39.73 30.27 -54.88
N ASN A 156 -40.08 30.87 -53.75
CA ASN A 156 -39.10 31.42 -52.79
C ASN A 156 -38.63 30.40 -51.73
N LYS A 157 -39.03 29.12 -51.82
CA LYS A 157 -38.67 28.09 -50.83
C LYS A 157 -37.61 27.14 -51.39
N GLU A 158 -36.57 26.90 -50.61
CA GLU A 158 -35.59 25.83 -50.87
C GLU A 158 -36.19 24.48 -50.46
N LEU A 159 -36.11 23.47 -51.33
CA LEU A 159 -36.48 22.08 -51.01
C LEU A 159 -35.42 21.46 -50.09
N SER A 160 -35.45 21.91 -48.84
CA SER A 160 -34.53 21.53 -47.78
C SER A 160 -35.27 21.25 -46.48
N LEU A 161 -34.76 20.29 -45.72
CA LEU A 161 -35.19 19.97 -44.37
C LEU A 161 -34.01 20.08 -43.43
N LYS A 162 -34.22 20.73 -42.28
CA LYS A 162 -33.27 20.81 -41.19
C LYS A 162 -33.84 20.12 -39.96
N SER A 163 -32.99 19.43 -39.22
CA SER A 163 -33.36 18.72 -38.00
C SER A 163 -32.21 18.82 -37.02
N GLN A 164 -32.51 19.14 -35.77
CA GLN A 164 -31.54 19.02 -34.70
C GLN A 164 -31.74 17.69 -34.00
N ILE A 165 -30.68 16.89 -33.99
CA ILE A 165 -30.68 15.54 -33.46
C ILE A 165 -29.77 15.52 -32.25
N VAL A 166 -30.23 14.89 -31.17
CA VAL A 166 -29.43 14.62 -29.98
C VAL A 166 -29.21 13.13 -29.84
N ILE A 167 -27.95 12.80 -29.70
CA ILE A 167 -27.45 11.45 -29.56
C ILE A 167 -26.97 11.35 -28.13
N TYR A 168 -27.62 10.53 -27.32
CA TYR A 168 -27.22 10.32 -25.94
C TYR A 168 -27.06 8.83 -25.67
N PRO A 169 -26.19 8.45 -24.72
CA PRO A 169 -26.05 7.06 -24.33
C PRO A 169 -27.43 6.51 -24.02
N ARG A 170 -27.72 5.32 -24.53
CA ARG A 170 -28.93 4.64 -24.08
C ARG A 170 -28.75 4.38 -22.59
N GLU A 171 -29.82 4.30 -21.82
CA GLU A 171 -29.69 3.88 -20.43
C GLU A 171 -30.67 2.76 -20.16
N VAL A 172 -30.23 1.75 -19.40
CA VAL A 172 -31.11 0.67 -18.96
C VAL A 172 -32.32 1.26 -18.22
N GLY A 173 -32.12 2.31 -17.41
CA GLY A 173 -33.19 3.04 -16.72
C GLY A 173 -34.25 3.71 -17.62
N SER A 174 -34.03 3.77 -18.93
CA SER A 174 -35.00 4.32 -19.90
C SER A 174 -36.14 3.36 -20.23
N PHE A 175 -35.95 2.05 -20.01
CA PHE A 175 -36.93 1.02 -20.31
C PHE A 175 -37.87 0.78 -19.13
N ALA A 176 -39.11 0.39 -19.41
CA ALA A 176 -40.01 -0.17 -18.40
C ALA A 176 -39.61 -1.62 -18.05
N LEU A 177 -39.32 -2.41 -19.09
CA LEU A 177 -39.03 -3.84 -18.98
C LEU A 177 -37.88 -4.23 -19.91
N LEU A 178 -36.96 -5.05 -19.41
CA LEU A 178 -35.94 -5.73 -20.20
C LEU A 178 -36.11 -7.25 -20.05
N VAL A 179 -36.26 -7.93 -21.19
CA VAL A 179 -36.43 -9.38 -21.31
C VAL A 179 -35.13 -9.98 -21.84
N PRO A 180 -34.45 -10.87 -21.08
CA PRO A 180 -33.15 -11.42 -21.46
C PRO A 180 -33.13 -12.35 -22.68
N GLN A 181 -34.26 -12.97 -23.02
CA GLN A 181 -34.40 -13.86 -24.17
C GLN A 181 -35.68 -13.53 -24.95
N ASP A 182 -36.64 -14.45 -24.98
CA ASP A 182 -37.85 -14.38 -25.79
C ASP A 182 -39.03 -13.88 -24.95
N LEU A 183 -39.88 -13.07 -25.56
CA LEU A 183 -41.15 -12.65 -25.00
C LEU A 183 -42.29 -13.44 -25.66
N TYR A 184 -43.00 -14.25 -24.88
CA TYR A 184 -44.13 -15.04 -25.33
C TYR A 184 -45.45 -14.37 -24.94
N MET A 185 -46.29 -14.09 -25.92
CA MET A 185 -47.66 -13.63 -25.74
C MET A 185 -48.68 -14.68 -26.19
N ASP A 186 -48.21 -15.82 -26.71
CA ASP A 186 -49.00 -16.92 -27.25
C ASP A 186 -49.24 -18.07 -26.25
N ARG A 187 -48.73 -17.93 -25.02
CA ARG A 187 -48.73 -18.94 -23.96
C ARG A 187 -49.51 -18.48 -22.72
N SER A 188 -49.78 -19.41 -21.80
CA SER A 188 -50.32 -19.06 -20.49
C SER A 188 -49.20 -18.50 -19.60
N TRP A 189 -49.57 -17.70 -18.58
CA TRP A 189 -48.61 -17.07 -17.67
C TRP A 189 -47.86 -18.06 -16.77
N ASP A 190 -48.42 -19.25 -16.59
CA ASP A 190 -47.92 -20.36 -15.79
C ASP A 190 -47.23 -21.44 -16.63
N SER A 191 -47.15 -21.25 -17.95
CA SER A 191 -46.42 -22.15 -18.84
C SER A 191 -44.94 -22.25 -18.41
N PRO A 192 -44.33 -23.45 -18.46
CA PRO A 192 -42.91 -23.60 -18.16
C PRO A 192 -42.08 -22.82 -19.20
N MET A 193 -41.21 -21.94 -18.72
CA MET A 193 -40.34 -21.09 -19.53
C MET A 193 -38.87 -21.39 -19.26
N ASN A 194 -38.03 -21.27 -20.29
CA ASN A 194 -36.59 -21.37 -20.10
C ASN A 194 -36.08 -20.17 -19.31
N ALA A 195 -34.84 -20.25 -18.81
CA ALA A 195 -34.20 -19.12 -18.17
C ALA A 195 -34.05 -17.94 -19.15
N GLY A 196 -34.54 -16.75 -18.73
CA GLY A 196 -34.56 -15.53 -19.54
C GLY A 196 -35.81 -15.32 -20.38
N ASP A 197 -36.66 -16.35 -20.54
CA ASP A 197 -37.90 -16.27 -21.30
C ASP A 197 -39.04 -15.72 -20.43
N VAL A 198 -39.88 -14.86 -21.01
CA VAL A 198 -40.97 -14.18 -20.31
C VAL A 198 -42.31 -14.50 -20.96
N ALA A 199 -43.31 -14.87 -20.15
CA ALA A 199 -44.68 -15.12 -20.58
C ALA A 199 -45.61 -13.96 -20.22
N LEU A 200 -46.42 -13.52 -21.16
CA LEU A 200 -47.62 -12.73 -20.93
C LEU A 200 -48.84 -13.58 -21.26
N HIS A 201 -49.83 -13.58 -20.36
CA HIS A 201 -50.98 -14.45 -20.50
C HIS A 201 -51.76 -14.19 -21.80
N LYS A 202 -51.91 -15.24 -22.60
CA LYS A 202 -52.89 -15.33 -23.67
C LYS A 202 -54.28 -15.67 -23.10
N PHE A 203 -55.24 -14.80 -23.33
CA PHE A 203 -56.67 -15.05 -23.12
C PHE A 203 -57.27 -15.76 -24.33
N SER A 204 -58.31 -16.55 -24.11
CA SER A 204 -58.99 -17.28 -25.18
C SER A 204 -59.77 -16.34 -26.11
N SER A 205 -60.12 -15.13 -25.63
CA SER A 205 -60.76 -14.10 -26.43
C SER A 205 -60.49 -12.68 -25.93
N ARG A 206 -60.64 -11.67 -26.80
CA ARG A 206 -60.65 -10.26 -26.40
C ARG A 206 -61.79 -9.92 -25.43
N LYS A 207 -62.94 -10.61 -25.54
CA LYS A 207 -64.10 -10.41 -24.67
C LYS A 207 -63.78 -10.67 -23.19
N GLU A 208 -62.85 -11.58 -22.91
CA GLU A 208 -62.40 -11.87 -21.54
C GLU A 208 -61.73 -10.70 -20.83
N MET A 209 -61.25 -9.70 -21.58
CA MET A 209 -60.68 -8.46 -21.04
C MET A 209 -61.76 -7.47 -20.57
N ALA A 210 -63.03 -7.67 -20.93
CA ALA A 210 -64.18 -6.89 -20.46
C ALA A 210 -63.99 -5.36 -20.50
N GLY A 211 -63.31 -4.83 -21.53
CA GLY A 211 -63.04 -3.39 -21.68
C GLY A 211 -61.85 -2.86 -20.87
N SER A 212 -61.11 -3.72 -20.17
CA SER A 212 -59.86 -3.35 -19.50
C SER A 212 -58.78 -2.93 -20.49
N SER A 213 -57.94 -1.98 -20.09
CA SER A 213 -56.73 -1.58 -20.81
C SER A 213 -55.64 -2.66 -20.80
N GLY A 214 -55.76 -3.66 -19.92
CA GLY A 214 -54.74 -4.70 -19.76
C GLY A 214 -53.44 -4.18 -19.17
N LEU A 215 -52.34 -4.82 -19.55
CA LEU A 215 -50.97 -4.39 -19.26
C LEU A 215 -50.52 -3.37 -20.31
N VAL A 216 -50.28 -2.14 -19.93
CA VAL A 216 -49.85 -1.07 -20.83
C VAL A 216 -48.43 -0.62 -20.48
N PHE A 217 -47.50 -0.82 -21.42
CA PHE A 217 -46.17 -0.24 -21.35
C PHE A 217 -46.16 1.15 -21.99
N GLN A 218 -46.17 2.19 -21.16
CA GLN A 218 -46.07 3.59 -21.57
C GLN A 218 -44.64 4.04 -21.89
N SER A 219 -43.66 3.15 -21.70
CA SER A 219 -42.25 3.41 -21.97
C SER A 219 -41.62 2.20 -22.66
N PRO A 220 -40.43 2.35 -23.25
CA PRO A 220 -39.85 1.32 -24.06
C PRO A 220 -39.69 -0.03 -23.36
N VAL A 221 -39.86 -1.11 -24.12
CA VAL A 221 -39.57 -2.49 -23.69
C VAL A 221 -38.43 -3.02 -24.55
N PHE A 222 -37.42 -3.61 -23.92
CA PHE A 222 -36.34 -4.30 -24.63
C PHE A 222 -36.56 -5.81 -24.56
N VAL A 223 -36.54 -6.47 -25.71
CA VAL A 223 -36.59 -7.93 -25.83
C VAL A 223 -35.31 -8.38 -26.52
N ASN A 224 -34.47 -9.15 -25.84
CA ASN A 224 -33.16 -9.46 -26.38
C ASN A 224 -33.25 -10.26 -27.68
N ARG A 225 -34.24 -11.16 -27.79
CA ARG A 225 -34.41 -12.04 -28.93
C ARG A 225 -35.82 -11.94 -29.52
N ASN A 226 -36.63 -12.99 -29.53
CA ASN A 226 -37.86 -13.06 -30.32
C ASN A 226 -39.09 -12.60 -29.53
N ILE A 227 -40.14 -12.15 -30.24
CA ILE A 227 -41.46 -11.87 -29.66
C ILE A 227 -42.48 -12.80 -30.33
N TYR A 228 -43.14 -13.67 -29.56
CA TYR A 228 -44.15 -14.60 -30.08
C TYR A 228 -45.55 -14.03 -29.87
N LEU A 229 -46.24 -13.74 -30.96
CA LEU A 229 -47.62 -13.24 -30.95
C LEU A 229 -48.63 -14.39 -30.88
N PRO A 230 -49.81 -14.19 -30.27
CA PRO A 230 -50.88 -15.18 -30.32
C PRO A 230 -51.24 -15.54 -31.76
N THR A 231 -51.50 -16.83 -32.02
CA THR A 231 -51.95 -17.27 -33.35
C THR A 231 -53.35 -16.73 -33.63
N ASP A 232 -53.48 -16.04 -34.76
CA ASP A 232 -54.76 -15.73 -35.38
C ASP A 232 -55.11 -16.83 -36.40
N GLU A 233 -55.85 -17.84 -35.95
CA GLU A 233 -56.30 -18.95 -36.80
C GLU A 233 -57.64 -18.65 -37.50
N SER A 234 -58.20 -17.47 -37.26
CA SER A 234 -59.55 -17.13 -37.69
C SER A 234 -59.55 -16.45 -39.07
N GLY A 235 -60.63 -16.62 -39.84
CA GLY A 235 -60.83 -15.92 -41.12
C GLY A 235 -60.83 -14.39 -40.96
N ASP A 236 -60.77 -13.66 -42.07
CA ASP A 236 -60.74 -12.19 -42.04
C ASP A 236 -62.03 -11.59 -41.46
N ASP A 237 -63.16 -12.27 -41.66
CA ASP A 237 -64.48 -11.90 -41.11
C ASP A 237 -64.69 -12.30 -39.64
N ALA A 238 -63.69 -12.94 -39.01
CA ALA A 238 -63.82 -13.34 -37.62
C ALA A 238 -63.92 -12.13 -36.70
N SER A 239 -64.95 -12.11 -35.85
CA SER A 239 -65.12 -11.08 -34.85
C SER A 239 -63.88 -11.00 -33.95
N PRO A 240 -63.38 -9.79 -33.62
CA PRO A 240 -62.29 -9.61 -32.65
C PRO A 240 -62.53 -10.33 -31.30
N ASP A 241 -63.79 -10.59 -30.96
CA ASP A 241 -64.18 -11.29 -29.74
C ASP A 241 -63.99 -12.82 -29.79
N SER A 242 -63.59 -13.37 -30.93
CA SER A 242 -63.38 -14.82 -31.13
C SER A 242 -61.90 -15.22 -31.29
N ILE A 243 -60.99 -14.26 -31.19
CA ILE A 243 -59.57 -14.44 -31.47
C ILE A 243 -58.79 -14.49 -30.15
N ASN A 244 -57.85 -15.43 -30.06
CA ASN A 244 -56.87 -15.48 -28.99
C ASN A 244 -56.20 -14.11 -28.80
N TYR A 245 -56.23 -13.59 -27.58
CA TYR A 245 -55.84 -12.21 -27.31
C TYR A 245 -54.85 -12.12 -26.17
N ALA A 246 -53.72 -11.45 -26.37
CA ALA A 246 -52.84 -11.08 -25.28
C ALA A 246 -53.22 -9.68 -24.78
N GLY A 247 -53.56 -9.59 -23.49
CA GLY A 247 -53.98 -8.35 -22.83
C GLY A 247 -52.85 -7.35 -22.58
N VAL A 248 -51.98 -7.10 -23.56
CA VAL A 248 -50.83 -6.20 -23.47
C VAL A 248 -50.83 -5.17 -24.59
N THR A 249 -50.45 -3.93 -24.27
CA THR A 249 -50.29 -2.81 -25.20
C THR A 249 -48.91 -2.21 -25.04
N PHE A 250 -48.18 -2.02 -26.14
CA PHE A 250 -46.92 -1.28 -26.14
C PHE A 250 -47.17 0.11 -26.69
N ALA A 251 -47.46 1.04 -25.79
CA ALA A 251 -47.76 2.42 -26.15
C ALA A 251 -46.50 3.20 -26.56
N ASP A 252 -45.33 2.74 -26.14
CA ASP A 252 -44.04 3.20 -26.64
C ASP A 252 -43.34 2.11 -27.48
N ARG A 253 -42.16 2.45 -28.00
CA ARG A 253 -41.40 1.58 -28.90
C ARG A 253 -40.88 0.31 -28.20
N VAL A 254 -40.94 -0.82 -28.90
CA VAL A 254 -40.28 -2.06 -28.49
C VAL A 254 -38.95 -2.20 -29.23
N TYR A 255 -37.87 -2.45 -28.49
CA TYR A 255 -36.53 -2.64 -29.02
C TYR A 255 -36.16 -4.13 -28.96
N MET A 256 -35.60 -4.65 -30.04
CA MET A 256 -35.21 -6.05 -30.15
C MET A 256 -33.70 -6.18 -30.33
N GLY A 257 -33.04 -7.05 -29.57
CA GLY A 257 -31.58 -7.22 -29.63
C GLY A 257 -31.11 -7.73 -30.99
N ASN A 258 -31.69 -8.80 -31.52
CA ASN A 258 -31.56 -9.17 -32.94
C ASN A 258 -32.56 -10.29 -33.31
N GLY A 259 -33.73 -10.31 -32.69
CA GLY A 259 -34.71 -11.36 -32.93
C GLY A 259 -35.75 -10.98 -33.96
N ASP A 260 -36.66 -11.92 -34.19
CA ASP A 260 -37.79 -11.78 -35.09
C ASP A 260 -39.11 -11.74 -34.30
N ILE A 261 -40.13 -11.11 -34.89
CA ILE A 261 -41.50 -11.28 -34.43
C ILE A 261 -41.99 -12.62 -35.02
N MET A 262 -42.51 -13.47 -34.16
CA MET A 262 -42.82 -14.87 -34.44
C MET A 262 -44.32 -15.13 -34.24
N THR A 263 -44.81 -16.11 -34.96
CA THR A 263 -46.10 -16.77 -34.77
C THR A 263 -45.85 -18.28 -34.66
N SER A 264 -46.87 -19.06 -34.32
CA SER A 264 -46.80 -20.53 -34.36
C SER A 264 -46.40 -21.10 -35.72
N LYS A 265 -46.55 -20.33 -36.82
CA LYS A 265 -46.23 -20.72 -38.20
C LYS A 265 -44.85 -20.24 -38.67
N GLY A 266 -44.08 -19.55 -37.82
CA GLY A 266 -42.77 -18.97 -38.17
C GLY A 266 -42.76 -17.44 -38.08
N LYS A 267 -41.86 -16.77 -38.81
CA LYS A 267 -41.74 -15.31 -38.78
C LYS A 267 -43.06 -14.65 -39.13
N PHE A 268 -43.48 -13.68 -38.33
CA PHE A 268 -44.68 -12.93 -38.57
C PHE A 268 -44.60 -12.26 -39.94
N SER A 269 -45.60 -12.55 -40.76
CA SER A 269 -45.83 -11.85 -42.02
C SER A 269 -47.21 -11.22 -41.92
N PRO A 270 -47.36 -9.93 -42.25
CA PRO A 270 -48.69 -9.32 -42.32
C PRO A 270 -49.57 -10.10 -43.30
N ARG A 271 -50.86 -10.23 -42.99
CA ARG A 271 -51.79 -11.10 -43.74
C ARG A 271 -52.05 -10.57 -45.15
N SER A 272 -52.01 -9.25 -45.32
CA SER A 272 -52.09 -8.57 -46.61
C SER A 272 -50.84 -7.72 -46.89
N SER A 273 -50.58 -7.45 -48.17
CA SER A 273 -49.52 -6.53 -48.63
C SER A 273 -49.89 -5.05 -48.42
N GLY A 274 -50.45 -4.70 -47.25
CA GLY A 274 -50.73 -3.32 -46.86
C GLY A 274 -52.18 -2.85 -47.07
N GLN A 275 -53.19 -3.73 -46.99
CA GLN A 275 -54.56 -3.26 -46.80
C GLN A 275 -54.68 -2.53 -45.44
N MET A 276 -55.71 -1.70 -45.27
CA MET A 276 -55.82 -0.73 -44.17
C MET A 276 -55.69 -1.36 -42.76
N GLY A 277 -56.05 -2.66 -42.61
CA GLY A 277 -55.96 -3.39 -41.34
C GLY A 277 -54.63 -4.10 -41.03
N ASP A 278 -53.68 -4.19 -41.98
CA ASP A 278 -52.35 -4.79 -41.75
C ASP A 278 -51.21 -3.80 -42.05
N ARG A 279 -51.55 -2.51 -42.25
CA ARG A 279 -50.59 -1.51 -42.71
C ARG A 279 -49.65 -1.06 -41.59
N PHE A 280 -50.10 -1.08 -40.33
CA PHE A 280 -49.32 -0.64 -39.19
C PHE A 280 -49.23 -1.72 -38.12
N TRP A 281 -48.12 -1.74 -37.38
CA TRP A 281 -47.94 -2.61 -36.22
C TRP A 281 -48.96 -2.37 -35.09
N ALA A 282 -49.66 -1.25 -35.13
CA ALA A 282 -50.74 -0.92 -34.21
C ALA A 282 -52.04 -1.68 -34.51
N ASP A 283 -52.21 -2.17 -35.74
CA ASP A 283 -53.47 -2.77 -36.21
C ASP A 283 -53.55 -4.29 -35.99
N VAL A 284 -52.50 -4.90 -35.42
CA VAL A 284 -52.46 -6.34 -35.15
C VAL A 284 -53.52 -6.71 -34.11
N ARG A 285 -54.56 -7.41 -34.54
CA ARG A 285 -55.77 -7.69 -33.73
C ARG A 285 -55.62 -8.68 -32.57
N THR A 286 -54.49 -9.38 -32.47
CA THR A 286 -54.24 -10.41 -31.43
C THR A 286 -53.73 -9.84 -30.10
N PHE A 287 -53.47 -8.53 -30.01
CA PHE A 287 -53.10 -7.85 -28.77
C PHE A 287 -53.38 -6.33 -28.89
N GLY A 288 -52.93 -5.51 -27.94
CA GLY A 288 -53.14 -4.06 -27.94
C GLY A 288 -52.29 -3.26 -28.95
N GLY A 289 -51.41 -3.91 -29.71
CA GLY A 289 -50.60 -3.30 -30.77
C GLY A 289 -49.25 -2.74 -30.32
N PHE A 290 -48.33 -2.58 -31.28
CA PHE A 290 -47.09 -1.80 -31.10
C PHE A 290 -47.32 -0.38 -31.62
N LEU A 291 -47.83 0.52 -30.77
CA LEU A 291 -48.35 1.82 -31.21
C LEU A 291 -47.29 2.74 -31.82
N LYS A 292 -46.02 2.64 -31.36
CA LYS A 292 -44.86 3.34 -31.94
C LYS A 292 -43.90 2.43 -32.71
N GLY A 293 -44.35 1.21 -33.02
CA GLY A 293 -43.61 0.21 -33.78
C GLY A 293 -42.54 -0.54 -32.98
N VAL A 294 -41.82 -1.38 -33.71
CA VAL A 294 -40.73 -2.24 -33.22
C VAL A 294 -39.43 -1.86 -33.95
N GLU A 295 -38.32 -1.85 -33.24
CA GLU A 295 -37.00 -1.50 -33.77
C GLU A 295 -35.96 -2.57 -33.41
N ASN A 296 -35.15 -2.99 -34.38
CA ASN A 296 -34.01 -3.85 -34.12
C ASN A 296 -32.79 -2.99 -33.74
N ASP A 297 -32.18 -3.34 -32.63
CA ASP A 297 -31.06 -2.65 -31.99
C ASP A 297 -29.68 -3.09 -32.53
N GLY A 298 -29.66 -4.03 -33.48
CA GLY A 298 -28.45 -4.41 -34.23
C GLY A 298 -27.50 -5.35 -33.50
N GLY A 299 -27.87 -5.89 -32.34
CA GLY A 299 -27.10 -6.92 -31.64
C GLY A 299 -27.73 -7.38 -30.31
N LEU A 300 -27.57 -8.66 -29.99
CA LEU A 300 -27.96 -9.21 -28.69
C LEU A 300 -27.18 -8.49 -27.57
N ASP A 301 -27.86 -8.16 -26.48
CA ASP A 301 -27.22 -7.81 -25.22
C ASP A 301 -26.67 -9.09 -24.58
N ALA A 302 -25.37 -9.34 -24.74
CA ALA A 302 -24.75 -10.54 -24.21
C ALA A 302 -24.83 -10.59 -22.67
N GLY A 303 -24.79 -9.45 -21.99
CA GLY A 303 -24.84 -9.39 -20.53
C GLY A 303 -26.20 -9.80 -19.98
N LEU A 304 -27.30 -9.51 -20.69
CA LEU A 304 -28.62 -10.05 -20.32
C LEU A 304 -28.63 -11.59 -20.28
N VAL A 305 -27.91 -12.25 -21.17
CA VAL A 305 -27.85 -13.73 -21.23
C VAL A 305 -27.20 -14.30 -19.97
N TYR A 306 -26.07 -13.75 -19.55
CA TYR A 306 -25.40 -14.13 -18.29
C TYR A 306 -26.20 -13.71 -17.06
N LEU A 307 -26.85 -12.55 -17.12
CA LEU A 307 -27.69 -12.05 -16.02
C LEU A 307 -28.86 -13.00 -15.75
N SER A 308 -29.47 -13.57 -16.79
CA SER A 308 -30.55 -14.56 -16.66
C SER A 308 -30.09 -15.96 -16.23
N ASP A 309 -28.81 -16.14 -15.89
CA ASP A 309 -28.16 -17.42 -15.56
C ASP A 309 -28.30 -18.51 -16.64
N LYS A 310 -28.59 -18.12 -17.89
CA LYS A 310 -28.58 -19.05 -19.03
C LYS A 310 -27.17 -19.54 -19.35
N THR A 311 -26.17 -18.69 -19.12
CA THR A 311 -24.76 -19.05 -19.15
C THR A 311 -24.16 -18.71 -17.79
N LYS A 312 -23.43 -19.65 -17.19
CA LYS A 312 -22.83 -19.44 -15.87
C LYS A 312 -21.88 -18.25 -15.92
N SER A 313 -22.09 -17.30 -15.02
CA SER A 313 -21.17 -16.17 -14.82
C SER A 313 -19.80 -16.69 -14.36
N ILE A 314 -18.74 -15.99 -14.74
CA ILE A 314 -17.41 -16.25 -14.17
C ILE A 314 -17.38 -15.59 -12.79
N ASN A 315 -17.17 -16.40 -11.75
CA ASN A 315 -16.95 -15.87 -10.41
C ASN A 315 -15.61 -15.14 -10.40
N VAL A 316 -15.65 -13.84 -10.14
CA VAL A 316 -14.44 -13.05 -9.86
C VAL A 316 -13.96 -13.43 -8.47
N ASP A 317 -12.69 -13.79 -8.33
CA ASP A 317 -12.11 -14.07 -7.03
C ASP A 317 -11.99 -12.78 -6.19
N LYS A 318 -13.01 -12.52 -5.37
CA LYS A 318 -13.08 -11.36 -4.48
C LYS A 318 -12.18 -11.50 -3.24
N THR A 319 -11.51 -12.65 -3.04
CA THR A 319 -10.81 -12.93 -1.77
C THR A 319 -9.53 -12.12 -1.62
N LEU A 320 -8.75 -11.96 -2.70
CA LEU A 320 -7.50 -11.20 -2.66
C LEU A 320 -7.73 -9.73 -2.33
N MET A 321 -8.71 -9.07 -2.96
CA MET A 321 -8.98 -7.65 -2.73
C MET A 321 -9.59 -7.35 -1.37
N ALA A 322 -10.40 -8.28 -0.83
CA ALA A 322 -10.83 -8.20 0.57
C ALA A 322 -9.64 -8.33 1.53
N LYS A 323 -8.69 -9.24 1.25
CA LYS A 323 -7.44 -9.36 2.02
C LYS A 323 -6.59 -8.08 1.92
N CYS A 324 -6.48 -7.47 0.74
CA CYS A 324 -5.73 -6.22 0.54
C CYS A 324 -6.37 -5.00 1.23
N GLN A 325 -7.70 -4.91 1.25
CA GLN A 325 -8.43 -3.87 1.99
C GLN A 325 -8.29 -4.06 3.51
N ASP A 326 -8.41 -5.31 4.01
CA ASP A 326 -8.20 -5.62 5.42
C ASP A 326 -6.77 -5.30 5.86
N MET A 327 -5.77 -5.64 5.05
CA MET A 327 -4.37 -5.26 5.26
C MET A 327 -4.18 -3.75 5.32
N SER A 328 -4.71 -3.00 4.33
CA SER A 328 -4.62 -1.53 4.31
C SER A 328 -5.31 -0.89 5.52
N THR A 329 -6.45 -1.44 5.93
CA THR A 329 -7.20 -0.96 7.10
C THR A 329 -6.44 -1.23 8.38
N LYS A 330 -5.81 -2.40 8.53
CA LYS A 330 -4.97 -2.75 9.68
C LYS A 330 -3.67 -1.93 9.72
N GLN A 331 -3.09 -1.60 8.58
CA GLN A 331 -1.93 -0.70 8.48
C GLN A 331 -2.28 0.75 8.82
N ALA A 332 -3.51 1.18 8.56
CA ALA A 332 -4.01 2.51 8.91
C ALA A 332 -4.61 2.58 10.33
N ASP A 333 -5.06 1.47 10.90
CA ASP A 333 -5.63 1.42 12.24
C ASP A 333 -4.55 1.60 13.31
N LYS A 334 -4.63 2.74 14.00
CA LYS A 334 -3.80 3.10 15.14
C LYS A 334 -3.70 1.92 16.13
N THR A 335 -4.82 1.30 16.51
CA THR A 335 -4.86 0.24 17.53
C THR A 335 -4.07 -1.01 17.13
N SER A 336 -4.15 -1.39 15.85
CA SER A 336 -3.38 -2.50 15.29
C SER A 336 -1.88 -2.20 15.27
N VAL A 337 -1.49 -0.99 14.85
CA VAL A 337 -0.08 -0.58 14.80
C VAL A 337 0.56 -0.56 16.19
N TYR A 338 -0.11 -0.03 17.23
CA TYR A 338 0.44 -0.04 18.61
C TYR A 338 0.57 -1.44 19.24
N ARG A 339 -0.02 -2.48 18.64
CA ARG A 339 0.17 -3.87 19.07
C ARG A 339 1.35 -4.55 18.38
N SER A 340 1.95 -3.90 17.38
CA SER A 340 3.08 -4.44 16.63
C SER A 340 4.30 -4.66 17.53
N GLU A 341 5.04 -5.73 17.27
CA GLU A 341 6.22 -6.13 18.02
C GLU A 341 7.37 -6.39 17.07
N LEU A 342 8.60 -6.07 17.49
CA LEU A 342 9.81 -6.44 16.76
C LEU A 342 10.12 -7.92 17.04
N GLY A 343 10.29 -8.70 15.98
CA GLY A 343 10.83 -10.05 15.98
C GLY A 343 12.19 -10.11 15.29
N ALA A 344 13.00 -11.10 15.64
CA ALA A 344 14.27 -11.38 14.98
C ALA A 344 14.52 -12.88 14.97
N ARG A 345 14.89 -13.43 13.81
CA ARG A 345 15.29 -14.83 13.66
C ARG A 345 16.70 -14.91 13.10
N ARG A 346 17.59 -15.65 13.75
CA ARG A 346 18.93 -15.92 13.23
C ARG A 346 18.84 -16.77 11.96
N THR A 347 19.46 -16.34 10.87
CA THR A 347 19.45 -17.00 9.56
C THR A 347 20.75 -17.74 9.25
N ASP A 348 21.88 -17.27 9.78
CA ASP A 348 23.19 -17.92 9.64
C ASP A 348 23.97 -17.85 10.96
N ASP A 349 24.84 -18.83 11.20
CA ASP A 349 25.71 -18.92 12.38
C ASP A 349 27.20 -18.95 12.02
N GLY A 350 27.81 -17.77 11.98
CA GLY A 350 29.24 -17.59 11.77
C GLY A 350 30.06 -17.55 13.07
N TYR A 351 31.39 -17.62 12.92
CA TYR A 351 32.31 -17.40 14.03
C TYR A 351 32.44 -15.91 14.33
N ASN A 352 32.01 -15.47 15.52
CA ASN A 352 31.92 -14.05 15.86
C ASN A 352 31.04 -13.25 14.89
N GLU A 353 30.13 -13.93 14.20
CA GLU A 353 29.27 -13.34 13.17
C GLU A 353 27.89 -14.00 13.23
N ALA A 354 26.83 -13.22 13.05
CA ALA A 354 25.48 -13.74 13.00
C ALA A 354 24.58 -12.86 12.14
N ASP A 355 23.81 -13.51 11.27
CA ASP A 355 22.79 -12.86 10.47
C ASP A 355 21.43 -13.01 11.13
N TYR A 356 20.71 -11.90 11.25
CA TYR A 356 19.34 -11.87 11.74
C TYR A 356 18.40 -11.32 10.68
N ARG A 357 17.25 -11.95 10.53
CA ARG A 357 16.10 -11.37 9.85
C ARG A 357 15.18 -10.71 10.87
N LEU A 358 15.12 -9.39 10.82
CA LEU A 358 14.21 -8.57 11.59
C LEU A 358 12.86 -8.48 10.87
N TYR A 359 11.76 -8.51 11.61
CA TYR A 359 10.40 -8.36 11.09
C TYR A 359 9.48 -7.71 12.12
N LEU A 360 8.42 -7.03 11.66
CA LEU A 360 7.40 -6.46 12.53
C LEU A 360 6.11 -7.29 12.47
N SER A 361 5.48 -7.52 13.62
CA SER A 361 4.19 -8.21 13.69
C SER A 361 3.00 -7.28 13.37
N ASN A 362 1.80 -7.85 13.26
CA ASN A 362 0.55 -7.12 13.03
C ASN A 362 0.54 -6.23 11.77
N TRP A 363 1.08 -6.74 10.65
CA TRP A 363 1.01 -6.10 9.32
C TRP A 363 1.74 -4.75 9.22
N ASN A 364 2.64 -4.47 10.15
CA ASN A 364 3.35 -3.19 10.26
C ASN A 364 4.64 -3.18 9.43
N TYR A 365 5.25 -2.01 9.22
CA TYR A 365 6.45 -1.85 8.41
C TYR A 365 7.47 -0.89 9.02
N PHE A 366 8.73 -1.04 8.62
CA PHE A 366 9.82 -0.14 9.04
C PHE A 366 9.63 1.23 8.38
N SER A 367 9.23 2.22 9.18
CA SER A 367 8.94 3.57 8.74
C SER A 367 10.20 4.44 8.73
N ARG A 368 10.40 5.10 7.60
CA ARG A 368 11.51 6.03 7.34
C ARG A 368 11.40 7.27 8.22
N GLN A 369 12.43 7.57 8.99
CA GLN A 369 12.51 8.78 9.81
C GLN A 369 13.29 9.86 9.05
N SER A 370 12.64 11.01 8.86
CA SER A 370 13.16 12.11 8.01
C SER A 370 14.22 13.00 8.68
N ASN A 371 14.69 12.64 9.87
CA ASN A 371 15.78 13.33 10.55
C ASN A 371 17.14 12.78 10.12
N ALA A 372 18.18 13.62 10.28
CA ALA A 372 19.56 13.18 10.11
C ALA A 372 19.89 12.03 11.08
N LEU A 373 20.70 11.08 10.63
CA LEU A 373 21.21 9.99 11.47
C LEU A 373 21.95 10.58 12.67
N GLN A 374 21.50 10.21 13.88
CA GLN A 374 22.13 10.63 15.13
C GLN A 374 22.97 9.51 15.74
N VAL A 375 24.09 9.90 16.36
CA VAL A 375 24.93 9.02 17.20
C VAL A 375 25.05 9.67 18.57
N ASP A 376 24.53 9.00 19.61
CA ASP A 376 24.66 9.44 21.00
C ASP A 376 25.83 8.71 21.67
N LYS A 377 26.92 9.44 21.90
CA LYS A 377 28.15 8.95 22.56
C LYS A 377 28.27 9.39 24.02
N THR A 378 27.25 10.03 24.60
CA THR A 378 27.32 10.63 25.95
C THR A 378 27.77 9.65 27.03
N ARG A 379 27.43 8.36 26.89
CA ARG A 379 27.80 7.28 27.81
C ARG A 379 28.83 6.30 27.24
N TRP A 380 29.49 6.63 26.13
CA TRP A 380 30.42 5.73 25.44
C TRP A 380 31.88 5.83 25.93
N GLY A 381 32.23 6.94 26.59
CA GLY A 381 33.61 7.23 26.97
C GLY A 381 34.48 7.57 25.75
N ASN A 382 35.74 7.11 25.73
CA ASN A 382 36.68 7.40 24.64
C ASN A 382 36.58 6.41 23.45
N GLY A 383 35.53 5.58 23.42
CA GLY A 383 35.31 4.65 22.32
C GLY A 383 35.00 5.37 21.00
N LYS A 384 35.25 4.71 19.88
CA LYS A 384 34.93 5.23 18.54
C LYS A 384 33.63 4.62 18.00
N VAL A 385 32.95 5.38 17.16
CA VAL A 385 31.79 4.92 16.37
C VAL A 385 31.88 5.56 15.01
N GLU A 386 31.79 4.73 13.98
CA GLU A 386 31.84 5.09 12.57
C GLU A 386 30.55 4.58 11.94
N VAL A 387 29.76 5.48 11.34
CA VAL A 387 28.54 5.13 10.61
C VAL A 387 28.82 5.32 9.13
N ASP A 388 28.63 4.28 8.35
CA ASP A 388 28.77 4.28 6.89
C ASP A 388 27.38 4.13 6.24
N SER A 389 26.95 5.15 5.52
CA SER A 389 25.66 5.18 4.85
C SER A 389 25.66 6.16 3.68
N ASN A 390 25.03 5.77 2.59
CA ASN A 390 24.77 6.64 1.45
C ASN A 390 23.53 7.56 1.68
N ASP A 391 22.64 7.19 2.60
CA ASP A 391 21.36 7.86 2.86
C ASP A 391 21.32 8.42 4.30
N TYR A 392 21.72 9.68 4.47
CA TYR A 392 21.87 10.32 5.80
C TYR A 392 20.56 10.79 6.47
N ASN A 393 19.41 10.71 5.79
CA ASN A 393 18.11 11.23 6.28
C ASN A 393 16.99 10.18 6.22
N ASP A 394 17.30 8.92 6.51
CA ASP A 394 16.37 7.80 6.32
C ASP A 394 16.47 6.72 7.40
N ALA A 395 16.58 7.10 8.68
CA ALA A 395 16.70 6.11 9.75
C ALA A 395 15.46 5.20 9.80
N VAL A 396 15.65 3.89 9.91
CA VAL A 396 14.56 2.91 10.11
C VAL A 396 14.73 2.09 11.37
N VAL A 397 15.94 2.06 11.90
CA VAL A 397 16.28 1.41 13.17
C VAL A 397 17.26 2.25 13.97
N LYS A 398 17.26 2.07 15.29
CA LYS A 398 18.30 2.55 16.19
C LYS A 398 18.99 1.37 16.85
N ILE A 399 20.30 1.31 16.70
CA ILE A 399 21.19 0.31 17.28
C ILE A 399 21.77 0.88 18.56
N MET A 400 21.66 0.13 19.65
CA MET A 400 22.22 0.44 20.95
C MET A 400 23.28 -0.61 21.27
N LEU A 401 24.54 -0.24 21.48
CA LEU A 401 25.55 -1.17 21.97
C LEU A 401 25.88 -0.86 23.43
N ALA A 402 25.79 -1.87 24.28
CA ALA A 402 26.23 -1.80 25.66
C ALA A 402 27.39 -2.76 25.93
N VAL A 403 28.46 -2.26 26.55
CA VAL A 403 29.60 -3.04 27.03
C VAL A 403 29.88 -2.59 28.47
N GLY A 404 29.51 -3.42 29.44
CA GLY A 404 29.58 -3.07 30.85
C GLY A 404 28.60 -1.96 31.21
N ASP A 405 29.11 -0.81 31.65
CA ASP A 405 28.34 0.40 31.95
C ASP A 405 28.34 1.43 30.82
N ARG A 406 29.13 1.18 29.76
CA ARG A 406 29.23 2.03 28.58
C ARG A 406 28.12 1.70 27.59
N VAL A 407 27.44 2.74 27.11
CA VAL A 407 26.33 2.61 26.16
C VAL A 407 26.49 3.64 25.05
N VAL A 408 26.18 3.23 23.82
CA VAL A 408 26.18 4.11 22.66
C VAL A 408 24.99 3.79 21.77
N GLU A 409 24.39 4.82 21.19
CA GLU A 409 23.24 4.67 20.28
C GLU A 409 23.59 5.23 18.91
N ALA A 410 23.22 4.53 17.85
CA ALA A 410 23.41 4.97 16.46
C ALA A 410 22.17 4.63 15.63
N GLN A 411 21.66 5.60 14.88
CA GLN A 411 20.59 5.37 13.93
C GLN A 411 21.14 4.87 12.59
N LEU A 412 20.45 3.89 11.99
CA LEU A 412 20.80 3.34 10.69
C LEU A 412 19.62 3.40 9.71
N PRO A 413 19.89 3.65 8.42
CA PRO A 413 18.89 3.55 7.38
C PRO A 413 18.69 2.10 6.92
N ARG A 414 17.84 1.90 5.89
CA ARG A 414 17.54 0.56 5.33
C ARG A 414 18.77 -0.13 4.72
N THR A 415 19.81 0.62 4.41
CA THR A 415 21.07 0.10 3.89
C THR A 415 22.21 0.95 4.44
N GLY A 416 22.97 0.41 5.38
CA GLY A 416 24.07 1.11 6.02
C GLY A 416 24.67 0.29 7.16
N SER A 417 25.85 0.66 7.62
CA SER A 417 26.55 -0.05 8.67
C SER A 417 27.06 0.90 9.75
N VAL A 418 27.27 0.36 10.94
CA VAL A 418 27.93 1.05 12.05
C VAL A 418 28.98 0.15 12.65
N THR A 419 30.19 0.68 12.83
CA THR A 419 31.28 0.01 13.54
C THR A 419 31.51 0.70 14.87
N PHE A 420 31.33 -0.05 15.95
CA PHE A 420 31.63 0.36 17.31
C PHE A 420 33.01 -0.16 17.72
N THR A 421 33.85 0.71 18.27
CA THR A 421 35.15 0.35 18.86
C THR A 421 35.16 0.77 20.33
N PRO A 422 34.77 -0.11 21.27
CA PRO A 422 34.81 0.17 22.70
C PRO A 422 36.22 0.52 23.19
N GLU A 423 36.31 1.40 24.18
CA GLU A 423 37.56 1.64 24.91
C GLU A 423 37.92 0.38 25.73
N VAL A 424 39.18 -0.07 25.64
CA VAL A 424 39.68 -1.20 26.43
C VAL A 424 40.09 -0.70 27.80
N GLY A 425 39.45 -1.17 28.88
CA GLY A 425 39.80 -0.75 30.23
C GLY A 425 39.47 0.72 30.50
N SER A 426 40.31 1.39 31.29
CA SER A 426 40.23 2.83 31.57
C SER A 426 41.62 3.38 31.89
N ALA A 427 41.79 4.71 31.82
CA ALA A 427 43.03 5.36 32.26
C ALA A 427 43.37 5.09 33.74
N ALA A 428 42.34 4.93 34.59
CA ALA A 428 42.50 4.55 35.99
C ALA A 428 43.00 3.11 36.14
N PHE A 429 42.48 2.17 35.34
CA PHE A 429 42.94 0.78 35.31
C PHE A 429 44.39 0.67 34.83
N GLU A 430 44.76 1.41 33.77
CA GLU A 430 46.13 1.50 33.30
C GLU A 430 47.07 2.05 34.38
N SER A 431 46.65 3.13 35.06
CA SER A 431 47.41 3.74 36.15
C SER A 431 47.58 2.79 37.34
N ALA A 432 46.57 1.97 37.63
CA ALA A 432 46.64 0.93 38.66
C ALA A 432 47.65 -0.16 38.29
N LEU A 433 47.69 -0.61 37.03
CA LEU A 433 48.71 -1.57 36.55
C LEU A 433 50.12 -0.99 36.62
N ARG A 434 50.32 0.25 36.15
CA ARG A 434 51.62 0.95 36.27
C ARG A 434 52.06 1.12 37.72
N SER A 435 51.13 1.42 38.62
CA SER A 435 51.39 1.54 40.06
C SER A 435 51.78 0.21 40.69
N LYS A 436 51.14 -0.91 40.29
CA LYS A 436 51.53 -2.27 40.71
C LYS A 436 52.96 -2.60 40.26
N VAL A 437 53.30 -2.34 39.01
CA VAL A 437 54.67 -2.54 38.50
C VAL A 437 55.67 -1.72 39.32
N LYS A 438 55.37 -0.44 39.59
CA LYS A 438 56.24 0.41 40.41
C LYS A 438 56.41 -0.12 41.84
N ALA A 439 55.33 -0.56 42.48
CA ALA A 439 55.38 -1.13 43.83
C ALA A 439 56.18 -2.44 43.88
N SER A 440 55.98 -3.32 42.89
CA SER A 440 56.73 -4.58 42.75
C SER A 440 58.21 -4.31 42.44
N GLN A 441 58.52 -3.26 41.66
CA GLN A 441 59.91 -2.82 41.42
C GLN A 441 60.57 -2.33 42.70
N THR A 442 59.93 -1.45 43.47
CA THR A 442 60.46 -1.00 44.77
C THR A 442 60.68 -2.17 45.73
N THR A 443 59.79 -3.15 45.74
CA THR A 443 59.92 -4.36 46.57
C THR A 443 61.11 -5.21 46.14
N TYR A 444 61.30 -5.39 44.84
CA TYR A 444 62.46 -6.08 44.28
C TYR A 444 63.77 -5.35 44.60
N ASP A 445 63.85 -4.05 44.37
CA ASP A 445 65.05 -3.24 44.63
C ASP A 445 65.43 -3.26 46.12
N ALA A 446 64.45 -3.17 47.02
CA ALA A 446 64.66 -3.29 48.46
C ALA A 446 65.16 -4.69 48.85
N ALA A 447 64.61 -5.75 48.25
CA ALA A 447 65.04 -7.12 48.51
C ALA A 447 66.47 -7.39 48.02
N VAL A 448 66.83 -6.88 46.84
CA VAL A 448 68.19 -6.95 46.27
C VAL A 448 69.17 -6.14 47.12
N LYS A 449 68.80 -4.93 47.55
CA LYS A 449 69.62 -4.13 48.45
C LYS A 449 69.90 -4.84 49.77
N ALA A 450 68.87 -5.43 50.39
CA ALA A 450 69.05 -6.19 51.63
C ALA A 450 69.95 -7.41 51.45
N GLU A 451 69.90 -8.09 50.28
CA GLU A 451 70.83 -9.17 49.93
C GLU A 451 72.27 -8.67 49.77
N SER A 452 72.45 -7.51 49.11
CA SER A 452 73.75 -6.84 48.96
C SER A 452 74.32 -6.44 50.33
N ASP A 453 73.54 -5.80 51.19
CA ASP A 453 73.96 -5.37 52.52
C ASP A 453 74.40 -6.57 53.40
N LEU A 454 73.71 -7.72 53.27
CA LEU A 454 74.11 -8.97 53.93
C LEU A 454 75.42 -9.54 53.35
N THR A 455 75.62 -9.42 52.04
CA THR A 455 76.85 -9.85 51.35
C THR A 455 78.05 -8.96 51.70
N ASP A 456 77.84 -7.65 51.78
CA ASP A 456 78.85 -6.69 52.22
C ASP A 456 79.21 -6.90 53.70
N SER A 457 78.22 -7.16 54.54
CA SER A 457 78.43 -7.56 55.95
C SER A 457 79.25 -8.84 56.04
N LEU A 458 78.95 -9.86 55.23
CA LEU A 458 79.73 -11.10 55.15
C LEU A 458 81.18 -10.83 54.74
N ALA A 459 81.42 -9.95 53.76
CA ALA A 459 82.76 -9.56 53.34
C ALA A 459 83.52 -8.82 54.45
N SER A 460 82.87 -7.86 55.13
CA SER A 460 83.43 -7.13 56.26
C SER A 460 83.80 -8.04 57.42
N TYR A 461 82.91 -8.98 57.80
CA TYR A 461 83.19 -9.93 58.88
C TYR A 461 84.31 -10.91 58.51
N ARG A 462 84.45 -11.28 57.23
CA ARG A 462 85.59 -12.08 56.76
C ARG A 462 86.91 -11.31 56.83
N ALA A 463 86.90 -10.01 56.54
CA ALA A 463 88.06 -9.15 56.70
C ALA A 463 88.45 -8.99 58.17
N ASP A 464 87.49 -8.70 59.05
CA ASP A 464 87.73 -8.58 60.50
C ASP A 464 88.20 -9.90 61.10
N LEU A 465 87.64 -11.05 60.67
CA LEU A 465 88.14 -12.37 61.06
C LEU A 465 89.62 -12.55 60.70
N LYS A 466 90.00 -12.15 59.48
CA LYS A 466 91.39 -12.24 59.00
C LYS A 466 92.32 -11.31 59.81
N ASP A 467 91.89 -10.09 60.09
CA ASP A 467 92.65 -9.12 60.88
C ASP A 467 92.82 -9.60 62.33
N LYS A 468 91.77 -10.16 62.94
CA LYS A 468 91.84 -10.74 64.29
C LYS A 468 92.72 -11.99 64.36
N GLU A 469 92.68 -12.84 63.32
CA GLU A 469 93.61 -13.97 63.20
C GLU A 469 95.07 -13.49 63.04
N ALA A 470 95.29 -12.37 62.34
CA ALA A 470 96.62 -11.74 62.22
C ALA A 470 97.09 -11.07 63.52
N ASP A 471 96.22 -10.33 64.21
CA ASP A 471 96.48 -9.72 65.52
C ASP A 471 96.83 -10.79 66.56
N LEU A 472 96.06 -11.88 66.60
CA LEU A 472 96.33 -13.03 67.46
C LEU A 472 97.70 -13.62 67.14
N SER A 473 98.05 -13.78 65.86
CA SER A 473 99.37 -14.26 65.45
C SER A 473 100.50 -13.29 65.83
N ALA A 474 100.28 -11.98 65.76
CA ALA A 474 101.28 -10.96 66.09
C ALA A 474 101.49 -10.83 67.61
N GLU A 475 100.43 -10.86 68.40
CA GLU A 475 100.48 -10.81 69.86
C GLU A 475 101.14 -12.09 70.43
N MET A 476 100.84 -13.25 69.84
CA MET A 476 101.49 -14.52 70.17
C MET A 476 103.01 -14.50 69.90
N ALA A 477 103.51 -13.59 69.05
CA ALA A 477 104.91 -13.45 68.68
C ALA A 477 105.73 -12.48 69.58
N LYS A 478 105.10 -11.71 70.49
CA LYS A 478 105.79 -10.78 71.41
C LYS A 478 106.48 -11.49 72.59
N PRO A 479 107.60 -10.95 73.13
CA PRO A 479 108.31 -11.51 74.29
C PRO A 479 107.59 -11.25 75.63
N VAL A 480 107.81 -12.10 76.64
CA VAL A 480 107.17 -12.05 77.98
C VAL A 480 108.03 -11.23 78.96
N LYS A 481 107.47 -10.26 79.73
CA LYS A 481 108.24 -9.35 80.62
C LYS A 481 108.41 -9.89 82.05
N GLY A 482 109.65 -9.94 82.53
CA GLY A 482 110.01 -10.45 83.87
C GLY A 482 110.13 -9.40 85.00
N SER A 483 109.39 -9.66 86.10
CA SER A 483 109.66 -9.50 87.54
C SER A 483 110.86 -8.66 88.05
N LEU A 484 110.62 -7.70 88.98
CA LEU A 484 111.17 -7.70 90.37
C LEU A 484 110.67 -6.53 91.26
N ALA A 485 110.18 -6.91 92.45
CA ALA A 485 110.11 -6.31 93.81
C ALA A 485 110.13 -4.77 94.01
N GLY A 486 109.42 -4.12 94.95
CA GLY A 486 108.58 -4.40 96.14
C GLY A 486 108.25 -2.99 96.71
N GLY A 487 107.15 -2.66 97.38
CA GLY A 487 106.45 -3.25 98.51
C GLY A 487 105.58 -2.16 99.18
N SER A 488 104.85 -2.55 100.24
CA SER A 488 104.16 -1.72 101.26
C SER A 488 102.66 -1.42 101.10
N THR A 489 101.86 -2.26 101.79
CA THR A 489 100.80 -1.94 102.78
C THR A 489 99.60 -1.03 102.46
N GLY A 490 98.38 -1.58 102.62
CA GLY A 490 97.41 -1.03 103.58
C GLY A 490 95.97 -0.71 103.11
N SER A 491 95.05 -1.66 103.32
CA SER A 491 93.72 -1.53 103.97
C SER A 491 92.56 -0.66 103.39
N GLY A 492 91.37 -1.29 103.32
CA GLY A 492 90.04 -0.67 103.53
C GLY A 492 89.13 -0.66 102.29
N SER A 493 88.19 -1.60 102.13
CA SER A 493 86.83 -1.67 102.72
C SER A 493 85.76 -0.87 101.96
N GLY A 494 84.66 -1.53 101.57
CA GLY A 494 83.36 -0.87 101.37
C GLY A 494 82.52 -1.24 100.14
N SER A 495 81.85 -2.39 100.20
CA SER A 495 80.38 -2.56 100.07
C SER A 495 79.57 -1.68 99.10
N GLY A 496 78.72 -2.31 98.26
CA GLY A 496 77.51 -1.64 97.76
C GLY A 496 76.76 -2.30 96.61
N THR A 497 75.98 -3.34 96.94
CA THR A 497 74.88 -3.94 96.16
C THR A 497 73.83 -2.94 95.64
N GLY A 498 73.19 -3.24 94.51
CA GLY A 498 71.96 -2.54 94.09
C GLY A 498 71.36 -2.97 92.75
N THR A 499 70.54 -4.02 92.78
CA THR A 499 69.59 -4.47 91.75
C THR A 499 68.49 -3.44 91.48
N GLY A 500 67.95 -3.41 90.24
CA GLY A 500 66.73 -2.66 89.91
C GLY A 500 66.17 -2.96 88.52
N THR A 501 65.23 -3.90 88.47
CA THR A 501 64.30 -4.19 87.37
C THR A 501 63.28 -3.06 87.15
N GLY A 502 62.83 -2.86 85.91
CA GLY A 502 61.70 -1.98 85.60
C GLY A 502 61.13 -2.19 84.19
N THR A 503 60.11 -3.04 84.09
CA THR A 503 59.17 -3.19 82.96
C THR A 503 58.24 -1.98 82.81
N GLY A 504 57.88 -1.62 81.58
CA GLY A 504 56.82 -0.64 81.29
C GLY A 504 56.27 -0.77 79.88
N SER A 505 55.07 -1.34 79.77
CA SER A 505 54.19 -1.39 78.60
C SER A 505 53.38 -0.10 78.49
N GLY A 506 52.99 0.34 77.27
CA GLY A 506 51.98 1.40 77.12
C GLY A 506 51.91 2.12 75.76
N THR A 507 51.21 1.51 74.82
CA THR A 507 50.14 2.06 73.97
C THR A 507 50.13 3.56 73.57
N GLY A 508 50.10 3.81 72.25
CA GLY A 508 48.95 4.47 71.61
C GLY A 508 49.03 5.95 71.19
N SER A 509 48.59 6.16 69.93
CA SER A 509 47.89 7.34 69.40
C SER A 509 48.70 8.53 68.87
N GLY A 510 48.87 8.53 67.55
CA GLY A 510 48.29 9.47 66.58
C GLY A 510 48.04 10.93 66.95
N GLY A 511 48.41 11.82 66.03
CA GLY A 511 47.77 13.13 65.88
C GLY A 511 48.71 14.29 65.61
N THR A 512 49.24 14.37 64.39
CA THR A 512 49.93 15.54 63.83
C THR A 512 48.92 16.67 63.57
N LYS A 513 49.21 17.89 64.03
CA LYS A 513 48.62 19.15 63.54
C LYS A 513 49.75 20.08 63.10
N THR A 514 49.67 20.48 61.83
CA THR A 514 50.54 21.42 61.14
C THR A 514 50.15 22.86 61.46
N VAL A 515 51.14 23.75 61.69
CA VAL A 515 51.09 25.17 61.32
C VAL A 515 52.50 25.59 60.88
N GLU A 516 52.58 26.14 59.67
CA GLU A 516 53.76 26.63 58.94
C GLU A 516 54.36 27.91 59.52
N LYS A 517 55.67 28.14 59.30
CA LYS A 517 56.14 29.28 58.49
C LYS A 517 57.66 29.27 58.20
N THR A 518 57.97 29.27 56.89
CA THR A 518 59.06 29.98 56.16
C THR A 518 60.49 29.99 56.70
N LEU A 519 61.43 29.47 55.89
CA LEU A 519 62.40 30.29 55.15
C LEU A 519 63.15 29.47 54.07
N GLU A 520 62.81 29.81 52.83
CA GLU A 520 63.60 29.94 51.59
C GLU A 520 64.92 29.17 51.35
N SER A 521 64.89 28.50 50.18
CA SER A 521 65.91 28.52 49.10
C SER A 521 67.26 27.83 49.32
N GLU A 522 67.90 27.26 48.32
CA GLU A 522 67.46 26.45 47.18
C GLU A 522 68.74 25.71 46.73
N SER A 523 68.51 24.58 46.10
CA SER A 523 69.46 23.62 45.55
C SER A 523 70.36 24.17 44.43
N THR A 524 71.25 23.27 44.00
CA THR A 524 71.94 23.15 42.69
C THR A 524 73.38 23.69 42.67
N VAL A 525 74.35 23.10 41.96
CA VAL A 525 74.33 22.28 40.74
C VAL A 525 75.51 21.28 40.75
N GLU A 526 75.34 20.20 40.00
CA GLU A 526 76.35 19.20 39.64
C GLU A 526 77.42 19.69 38.63
N ASP A 527 78.51 18.92 38.58
CA ASP A 527 79.22 18.44 37.38
C ASP A 527 80.29 19.30 36.67
N SER A 528 81.27 18.52 36.20
CA SER A 528 82.21 18.68 35.08
C SER A 528 83.62 19.25 35.33
N GLY A 529 84.61 18.36 35.17
CA GLY A 529 85.55 18.50 34.04
C GLY A 529 86.91 19.17 34.27
N VAL A 530 87.90 18.36 34.63
CA VAL A 530 89.26 18.21 34.02
C VAL A 530 90.06 19.45 33.57
N ALA A 531 91.26 19.63 34.16
CA ALA A 531 92.59 19.77 33.51
C ALA A 531 93.54 20.77 34.22
N ASP A 532 94.57 20.18 34.85
CA ASP A 532 96.00 20.42 34.64
C ASP A 532 96.71 21.76 34.99
N SER A 533 97.94 21.56 35.49
CA SER A 533 99.13 22.43 35.57
C SER A 533 99.34 23.38 36.77
N GLY A 534 100.24 22.96 37.67
CA GLY A 534 101.57 23.59 37.78
C GLY A 534 101.92 24.44 39.03
N SER A 535 102.92 23.94 39.79
CA SER A 535 104.10 24.65 40.40
C SER A 535 103.86 25.81 41.40
N GLY A 536 104.51 25.95 42.57
CA GLY A 536 105.65 25.32 43.24
C GLY A 536 105.74 25.85 44.70
N SER A 537 106.27 25.10 45.68
CA SER A 537 107.67 25.06 46.19
C SER A 537 107.92 25.86 47.50
N GLY A 538 108.57 25.19 48.46
CA GLY A 538 109.25 25.71 49.67
C GLY A 538 108.59 25.28 51.00
N SER A 539 109.08 24.42 51.91
CA SER A 539 110.39 23.96 52.44
C SER A 539 110.73 24.49 53.85
N GLY A 540 111.04 23.57 54.79
CA GLY A 540 111.72 23.75 56.11
C GLY A 540 111.00 23.05 57.29
N SER A 541 111.38 21.84 57.79
CA SER A 541 112.49 21.45 58.72
C SER A 541 112.38 22.07 60.14
N THR A 542 112.48 21.43 61.32
CA THR A 542 113.23 20.25 61.87
C THR A 542 112.78 19.92 63.33
N GLY A 543 112.98 18.67 63.86
CA GLY A 543 113.04 18.38 65.32
C GLY A 543 112.78 16.91 65.82
N THR A 544 113.60 16.37 66.74
CA THR A 544 113.97 14.93 67.01
C THR A 544 113.32 14.19 68.23
N GLY A 545 113.18 12.83 68.21
CA GLY A 545 113.60 11.88 69.31
C GLY A 545 112.67 10.81 69.97
N GLY A 546 113.00 9.49 69.86
CA GLY A 546 112.88 8.43 70.92
C GLY A 546 111.93 7.18 70.77
N THR A 547 112.42 5.93 70.90
CA THR A 547 111.68 4.62 70.79
C THR A 547 111.60 3.80 72.11
N LYS A 548 110.52 3.00 72.32
CA LYS A 548 110.23 2.12 73.50
C LYS A 548 109.76 0.70 73.03
N ILE A 549 110.12 -0.39 73.72
CA ILE A 549 109.79 -1.81 73.39
C ILE A 549 108.59 -2.32 74.24
N ASP A 550 107.68 -3.11 73.65
CA ASP A 550 106.40 -3.60 74.22
C ASP A 550 106.33 -5.15 74.34
N TYR A 551 105.62 -5.72 75.33
CA TYR A 551 105.61 -7.17 75.69
C TYR A 551 104.21 -7.83 75.54
N ARG A 552 104.13 -9.18 75.50
CA ARG A 552 102.89 -9.97 75.26
C ARG A 552 101.84 -9.88 76.38
N ASP A 553 100.56 -9.72 76.01
CA ASP A 553 99.40 -9.71 76.92
C ASP A 553 98.51 -10.97 76.77
N GLU A 554 98.47 -11.80 77.81
CA GLU A 554 97.67 -13.04 77.87
C GLU A 554 96.15 -12.80 77.90
N LYS A 555 95.67 -11.66 78.41
CA LYS A 555 94.23 -11.35 78.39
C LYS A 555 93.75 -11.03 76.98
N LEU A 556 94.60 -10.32 76.23
CA LEU A 556 94.33 -9.95 74.85
C LEU A 556 94.20 -11.18 73.94
N VAL A 557 95.02 -12.22 74.17
CA VAL A 557 94.94 -13.51 73.45
C VAL A 557 93.57 -14.18 73.64
N ALA A 558 93.10 -14.32 74.88
CA ALA A 558 91.80 -14.96 75.16
C ALA A 558 90.61 -14.16 74.62
N GLU A 559 90.70 -12.83 74.60
CA GLU A 559 89.71 -11.95 73.98
C GLU A 559 89.67 -12.12 72.45
N LEU A 560 90.84 -12.21 71.80
CA LEU A 560 90.96 -12.43 70.36
C LEU A 560 90.43 -13.81 69.92
N GLU A 561 90.72 -14.89 70.65
CA GLU A 561 90.19 -16.23 70.36
C GLU A 561 88.66 -16.29 70.46
N ARG A 562 88.08 -15.64 71.47
CA ARG A 562 86.63 -15.54 71.63
C ARG A 562 86.00 -14.76 70.49
N ALA A 563 86.59 -13.62 70.12
CA ALA A 563 86.12 -12.80 68.99
C ALA A 563 86.16 -13.57 67.66
N ILE A 564 87.22 -14.35 67.40
CA ILE A 564 87.34 -15.21 66.21
C ILE A 564 86.23 -16.27 66.16
N SER A 565 85.92 -16.92 67.28
CA SER A 565 84.85 -17.93 67.37
C SER A 565 83.47 -17.33 67.11
N ASP A 566 83.18 -16.18 67.71
CA ASP A 566 81.92 -15.46 67.50
C ASP A 566 81.78 -14.98 66.04
N LEU A 567 82.85 -14.46 65.43
CA LEU A 567 82.88 -14.08 64.01
C LEU A 567 82.65 -15.29 63.09
N LYS A 568 83.27 -16.44 63.34
CA LYS A 568 83.05 -17.69 62.57
C LYS A 568 81.57 -18.13 62.62
N LYS A 569 80.93 -18.00 63.78
CA LYS A 569 79.50 -18.32 63.95
C LYS A 569 78.61 -17.35 63.17
N ILE A 570 78.89 -16.05 63.21
CA ILE A 570 78.17 -15.02 62.44
C ILE A 570 78.32 -15.26 60.93
N ILE A 571 79.54 -15.52 60.45
CA ILE A 571 79.83 -15.83 59.04
C ILE A 571 79.06 -17.06 58.58
N SER A 572 79.03 -18.13 59.39
CA SER A 572 78.28 -19.35 59.06
C SER A 572 76.77 -19.11 58.97
N ASP A 573 76.20 -18.32 59.89
CA ASP A 573 74.77 -17.98 59.88
C ASP A 573 74.39 -17.09 58.68
N LEU A 574 75.23 -16.10 58.35
CA LEU A 574 75.06 -15.26 57.17
C LEU A 574 75.09 -16.10 55.87
N ASN A 575 76.10 -16.95 55.72
CA ASN A 575 76.35 -17.71 54.49
C ASN A 575 75.33 -18.83 54.26
N ASN A 576 74.91 -19.53 55.32
CA ASN A 576 74.09 -20.73 55.18
C ASN A 576 72.60 -20.49 55.41
N ASN A 577 72.22 -19.43 56.14
CA ASN A 577 70.82 -19.16 56.49
C ASN A 577 70.32 -17.82 55.92
N LYS A 578 70.93 -16.69 56.33
CA LYS A 578 70.36 -15.36 56.06
C LYS A 578 70.42 -14.96 54.58
N ILE A 579 71.55 -15.17 53.91
CA ILE A 579 71.68 -14.87 52.49
C ILE A 579 70.76 -15.76 51.65
N PRO A 580 70.77 -17.12 51.77
CA PRO A 580 69.84 -17.96 51.02
C PRO A 580 68.35 -17.67 51.27
N ALA A 581 67.98 -17.36 52.52
CA ALA A 581 66.62 -16.95 52.84
C ALA A 581 66.24 -15.65 52.13
N GLN A 582 67.15 -14.68 52.08
CA GLN A 582 66.94 -13.42 51.37
C GLN A 582 66.91 -13.60 49.84
N SER A 583 67.75 -14.47 49.26
CA SER A 583 67.70 -14.80 47.82
C SER A 583 66.32 -15.37 47.42
N SER A 584 65.68 -16.14 48.29
CA SER A 584 64.30 -16.63 48.06
C SER A 584 63.28 -15.48 47.99
N VAL A 585 63.43 -14.47 48.85
CA VAL A 585 62.60 -13.25 48.82
C VAL A 585 62.82 -12.46 47.52
N VAL A 586 64.07 -12.33 47.06
CA VAL A 586 64.40 -11.70 45.77
C VAL A 586 63.75 -12.44 44.60
N ASN A 587 63.81 -13.77 44.58
CA ASN A 587 63.18 -14.59 43.54
C ASN A 587 61.65 -14.43 43.51
N LEU A 588 61.00 -14.40 44.68
CA LEU A 588 59.56 -14.19 44.77
C LEU A 588 59.17 -12.78 44.30
N ALA A 589 59.92 -11.76 44.71
CA ALA A 589 59.72 -10.39 44.28
C ALA A 589 59.93 -10.23 42.76
N SER A 590 60.95 -10.88 42.18
CA SER A 590 61.19 -10.91 40.73
C SER A 590 60.02 -11.54 39.97
N LYS A 591 59.53 -12.70 40.42
CA LYS A 591 58.39 -13.39 39.79
C LYS A 591 57.11 -12.54 39.84
N GLN A 592 56.87 -11.84 40.94
CA GLN A 592 55.74 -10.92 41.06
C GLN A 592 55.89 -9.71 40.12
N LEU A 593 57.09 -9.12 40.05
CA LEU A 593 57.41 -8.04 39.11
C LEU A 593 57.19 -8.45 37.65
N ASP A 594 57.64 -9.64 37.25
CA ASP A 594 57.44 -10.18 35.91
C ASP A 594 55.96 -10.44 35.60
N THR A 595 55.19 -10.90 36.60
CA THR A 595 53.74 -11.09 36.50
C THR A 595 53.03 -9.76 36.25
N ASP A 596 53.38 -8.72 37.01
CA ASP A 596 52.78 -7.38 36.87
C ASP A 596 53.20 -6.70 35.55
N LYS A 597 54.45 -6.86 35.12
CA LYS A 597 54.94 -6.38 33.80
C LYS A 597 54.20 -7.08 32.65
N THR A 598 54.02 -8.39 32.75
CA THR A 598 53.27 -9.18 31.75
C THR A 598 51.81 -8.72 31.66
N ALA A 599 51.17 -8.44 32.80
CA ALA A 599 49.81 -7.91 32.83
C ALA A 599 49.71 -6.52 32.16
N LEU A 600 50.68 -5.62 32.41
CA LEU A 600 50.73 -4.31 31.75
C LEU A 600 50.96 -4.43 30.23
N ASN A 601 51.93 -5.24 29.80
CA ASN A 601 52.22 -5.47 28.38
C ASN A 601 51.02 -6.09 27.64
N THR A 602 50.32 -7.04 28.29
CA THR A 602 49.10 -7.64 27.74
C THR A 602 48.02 -6.57 27.56
N TYR A 603 47.82 -5.71 28.56
CA TYR A 603 46.87 -4.60 28.46
C TYR A 603 47.23 -3.60 27.35
N GLU A 604 48.51 -3.25 27.19
CA GLU A 604 48.96 -2.36 26.11
C GLU A 604 48.71 -2.97 24.72
N LEU A 605 48.93 -4.28 24.55
CA LEU A 605 48.61 -5.00 23.31
C LEU A 605 47.10 -5.04 23.03
N GLN A 606 46.28 -5.22 24.06
CA GLN A 606 44.82 -5.19 23.97
C GLN A 606 44.32 -3.79 23.56
N LYS A 607 44.91 -2.74 24.14
CA LYS A 607 44.62 -1.34 23.80
C LYS A 607 45.01 -0.99 22.36
N ALA A 608 46.12 -1.55 21.85
CA ALA A 608 46.53 -1.40 20.46
C ALA A 608 45.60 -2.14 19.46
N ASN A 609 44.92 -3.20 19.92
CA ASN A 609 44.01 -4.01 19.11
C ASN A 609 42.60 -4.04 19.72
N PRO A 610 41.90 -2.89 19.81
CA PRO A 610 40.62 -2.84 20.50
C PRO A 610 39.56 -3.75 19.85
N PRO A 611 38.55 -4.19 20.63
CA PRO A 611 37.41 -4.91 20.09
C PRO A 611 36.69 -4.03 19.06
N LYS A 612 36.13 -4.67 18.03
CA LYS A 612 35.28 -4.01 17.03
C LYS A 612 34.01 -4.81 16.85
N ILE A 613 32.86 -4.15 16.90
CA ILE A 613 31.56 -4.75 16.61
C ILE A 613 30.96 -3.95 15.47
N THR A 614 30.72 -4.61 14.34
CA THR A 614 30.07 -4.03 13.17
C THR A 614 28.65 -4.55 13.10
N VAL A 615 27.70 -3.65 12.87
CA VAL A 615 26.30 -3.97 12.63
C VAL A 615 25.94 -3.40 11.28
N GLU A 616 25.57 -4.25 10.33
CA GLU A 616 25.12 -3.87 9.01
C GLU A 616 23.63 -4.14 8.86
N VAL A 617 22.90 -3.15 8.36
CA VAL A 617 21.49 -3.27 8.01
C VAL A 617 21.37 -3.26 6.50
N SER A 618 20.69 -4.25 5.93
CA SER A 618 20.42 -4.33 4.50
C SER A 618 18.96 -4.69 4.22
N LYS A 619 18.52 -4.42 2.99
CA LYS A 619 17.18 -4.80 2.54
C LYS A 619 17.11 -6.33 2.43
N ALA A 620 16.01 -6.93 2.87
CA ALA A 620 15.72 -8.31 2.52
C ALA A 620 15.61 -8.44 0.98
N SER A 621 16.07 -9.55 0.42
CA SER A 621 16.51 -9.71 -0.99
C SER A 621 15.47 -9.50 -2.11
N ASN A 622 14.21 -9.13 -1.82
CA ASN A 622 13.25 -8.66 -2.84
C ASN A 622 12.80 -7.22 -2.59
N ALA A 623 12.63 -6.47 -3.67
CA ALA A 623 12.37 -5.02 -3.68
C ALA A 623 11.08 -4.55 -2.96
N TYR A 624 10.25 -5.48 -2.46
CA TYR A 624 8.92 -5.20 -1.90
C TYR A 624 8.83 -5.36 -0.37
N TYR A 625 9.91 -5.74 0.32
CA TYR A 625 9.89 -5.94 1.78
C TYR A 625 10.06 -4.61 2.54
N PHE A 626 8.94 -3.97 2.89
CA PHE A 626 8.97 -2.82 3.80
C PHE A 626 8.93 -3.22 5.27
N ASP A 627 8.52 -4.45 5.57
CA ASP A 627 8.30 -5.07 6.88
C ASP A 627 9.48 -5.92 7.39
N LYS A 628 10.49 -6.20 6.56
CA LYS A 628 11.66 -7.00 6.91
C LYS A 628 12.98 -6.26 6.65
N LEU A 629 13.97 -6.51 7.50
CA LEU A 629 15.36 -6.05 7.33
C LEU A 629 16.31 -7.21 7.66
N ASN A 630 17.43 -7.30 6.96
CA ASN A 630 18.54 -8.15 7.38
C ASN A 630 19.47 -7.32 8.28
N LEU A 631 19.95 -7.94 9.35
CA LEU A 631 20.87 -7.37 10.32
C LEU A 631 22.04 -8.34 10.48
N GLU A 632 23.19 -7.99 9.91
CA GLU A 632 24.43 -8.73 10.05
C GLU A 632 25.23 -8.13 11.20
N VAL A 633 25.67 -8.97 12.14
CA VAL A 633 26.49 -8.56 13.27
C VAL A 633 27.80 -9.31 13.20
N SER A 634 28.92 -8.60 13.09
CA SER A 634 30.26 -9.19 13.10
C SER A 634 31.15 -8.57 14.16
N ALA A 635 31.98 -9.38 14.82
CA ALA A 635 32.85 -8.95 15.90
C ALA A 635 34.32 -9.39 15.68
N LYS A 636 35.25 -8.49 15.97
CA LYS A 636 36.70 -8.72 15.88
C LYS A 636 37.37 -8.36 17.21
N ASN A 637 38.46 -9.07 17.54
CA ASN A 637 39.23 -8.90 18.77
C ASN A 637 38.37 -8.98 20.05
N VAL A 638 37.39 -9.89 20.08
CA VAL A 638 36.43 -10.02 21.20
C VAL A 638 37.10 -10.35 22.54
N GLN A 639 38.26 -11.00 22.51
CA GLN A 639 39.08 -11.30 23.68
C GLN A 639 39.66 -10.06 24.36
N ASN A 640 39.57 -8.88 23.72
CA ASN A 640 40.05 -7.60 24.27
C ASN A 640 38.89 -6.77 24.83
N MET A 641 37.69 -7.35 24.96
CA MET A 641 36.49 -6.66 25.43
C MET A 641 36.42 -6.62 26.96
N ILE A 642 37.08 -5.59 27.48
CA ILE A 642 37.33 -5.37 28.90
C ILE A 642 36.64 -4.08 29.37
N ASP A 643 35.90 -4.17 30.47
CA ASP A 643 35.23 -3.04 31.11
C ASP A 643 36.22 -2.07 31.77
N LYS A 644 35.72 -0.94 32.30
CA LYS A 644 36.54 0.08 32.97
C LYS A 644 37.36 -0.43 34.17
N ASN A 645 36.97 -1.57 34.75
CA ASN A 645 37.57 -2.16 35.95
C ASN A 645 38.57 -3.29 35.63
N GLY A 646 38.72 -3.67 34.36
CA GLY A 646 39.58 -4.78 33.97
C GLY A 646 38.88 -6.14 33.87
N ASN A 647 37.55 -6.21 33.99
CA ASN A 647 36.80 -7.46 33.83
C ASN A 647 36.31 -7.63 32.39
N TYR A 648 36.17 -8.87 31.96
CA TYR A 648 35.51 -9.16 30.69
C TYR A 648 34.03 -8.77 30.74
N SER A 649 33.54 -8.14 29.69
CA SER A 649 32.16 -7.69 29.61
C SER A 649 31.47 -8.20 28.37
N GLU A 650 30.36 -8.91 28.56
CA GLU A 650 29.55 -9.40 27.47
C GLU A 650 28.81 -8.24 26.78
N PRO A 651 28.93 -8.09 25.46
CA PRO A 651 28.24 -7.04 24.74
C PRO A 651 26.74 -7.35 24.60
N VAL A 652 25.94 -6.30 24.58
CA VAL A 652 24.49 -6.38 24.33
C VAL A 652 24.16 -5.41 23.20
N ILE A 653 23.47 -5.89 22.16
CA ILE A 653 22.97 -5.04 21.08
C ILE A 653 21.47 -4.88 21.22
N GLY A 654 21.00 -3.69 21.58
CA GLY A 654 19.60 -3.30 21.46
C GLY A 654 19.27 -2.86 20.03
N VAL A 655 18.14 -3.31 19.52
CA VAL A 655 17.59 -2.92 18.21
C VAL A 655 16.20 -2.35 18.44
N GLN A 656 16.05 -1.05 18.19
CA GLN A 656 14.77 -0.36 18.19
C GLN A 656 14.31 -0.17 16.75
N ALA A 657 13.18 -0.78 16.39
CA ALA A 657 12.54 -0.51 15.11
C ALA A 657 11.72 0.78 15.16
N TYR A 658 11.70 1.52 14.06
CA TYR A 658 10.79 2.63 13.86
C TYR A 658 9.65 2.20 12.93
N ASP A 659 8.42 2.40 13.38
CA ASP A 659 7.20 2.18 12.61
C ASP A 659 6.42 3.50 12.46
N SER A 660 5.17 3.45 12.02
CA SER A 660 4.32 4.64 11.89
C SER A 660 3.89 5.28 13.22
N THR A 661 4.26 4.71 14.38
CA THR A 661 4.09 5.36 15.69
C THR A 661 5.22 6.33 16.04
N TYR A 662 6.28 6.38 15.22
CA TYR A 662 7.40 7.31 15.37
C TYR A 662 7.41 8.37 14.26
N TYR A 663 7.81 9.58 14.64
CA TYR A 663 8.12 10.67 13.72
C TYR A 663 9.39 11.38 14.16
N LYS A 664 10.36 11.50 13.24
CA LYS A 664 11.70 12.03 13.50
C LYS A 664 12.37 11.34 14.70
N SER A 665 12.27 10.01 14.74
CA SER A 665 12.79 9.15 15.81
C SER A 665 12.18 9.37 17.21
N ASN A 666 11.08 10.13 17.31
CA ASN A 666 10.35 10.34 18.55
C ASN A 666 8.96 9.67 18.46
N PRO A 667 8.45 9.08 19.55
CA PRO A 667 7.09 8.56 19.55
C PRO A 667 6.09 9.70 19.33
N ILE A 668 5.13 9.51 18.42
CA ILE A 668 4.06 10.48 18.13
C ILE A 668 3.15 10.65 19.34
N ASP A 669 2.96 9.59 20.12
CA ASP A 669 2.20 9.60 21.38
C ASP A 669 3.11 9.22 22.56
N PRO A 670 3.64 10.21 23.30
CA PRO A 670 4.59 9.97 24.38
C PRO A 670 4.01 9.13 25.53
N LYS A 671 2.68 9.05 25.65
CA LYS A 671 2.00 8.29 26.71
C LYS A 671 1.79 6.82 26.36
N ASN A 672 2.03 6.46 25.10
CA ASN A 672 1.78 5.12 24.59
C ASN A 672 2.93 4.67 23.68
N GLU A 673 4.18 4.90 24.12
CA GLU A 673 5.35 4.44 23.38
C GLU A 673 5.25 2.93 23.16
N ASN A 674 5.36 2.48 21.91
CA ASN A 674 5.36 1.06 21.59
C ASN A 674 6.71 0.45 21.98
N THR A 675 6.87 0.15 23.27
CA THR A 675 8.10 -0.42 23.86
C THR A 675 8.43 -1.82 23.34
N LYS A 676 7.48 -2.49 22.67
CA LYS A 676 7.67 -3.82 22.09
C LYS A 676 8.43 -3.82 20.77
N LEU A 677 8.76 -2.64 20.25
CA LEU A 677 9.62 -2.47 19.09
C LEU A 677 11.11 -2.44 19.44
N LEU A 678 11.46 -2.53 20.73
CA LEU A 678 12.81 -2.73 21.24
C LEU A 678 13.06 -4.23 21.49
N GLY A 679 14.21 -4.71 21.05
CA GLY A 679 14.71 -6.04 21.40
C GLY A 679 16.22 -6.06 21.58
N TYR A 680 16.74 -7.08 22.25
CA TYR A 680 18.15 -7.19 22.63
C TYR A 680 18.76 -8.51 22.17
N ILE A 681 19.91 -8.43 21.51
CA ILE A 681 20.79 -9.54 21.19
C ILE A 681 21.82 -9.62 22.33
N ASN A 682 21.52 -10.49 23.29
CA ASN A 682 22.36 -10.72 24.48
C ASN A 682 23.43 -11.76 24.13
N MET A 683 24.62 -11.30 23.76
CA MET A 683 25.74 -12.18 23.40
C MET A 683 26.43 -12.68 24.67
N THR A 684 26.98 -13.90 24.64
CA THR A 684 27.78 -14.45 25.75
C THR A 684 29.15 -14.88 25.28
N PHE A 685 30.14 -14.94 26.17
CA PHE A 685 31.44 -15.50 25.80
C PHE A 685 31.40 -17.02 25.75
N ASN A 686 32.22 -17.62 24.87
CA ASN A 686 32.62 -19.01 25.03
C ASN A 686 33.52 -19.17 26.28
N ASN A 687 33.77 -20.42 26.69
CA ASN A 687 34.56 -20.71 27.90
C ASN A 687 35.97 -20.08 27.90
N ASN A 688 36.57 -19.90 26.73
CA ASN A 688 37.93 -19.36 26.58
C ASN A 688 37.95 -17.83 26.33
N LYS A 689 36.79 -17.17 26.28
CA LYS A 689 36.61 -15.74 25.97
C LYS A 689 37.23 -15.27 24.65
N THR A 690 37.35 -16.18 23.69
CA THR A 690 37.88 -15.91 22.34
C THR A 690 36.79 -15.76 21.29
N GLN A 691 35.55 -16.14 21.63
CA GLN A 691 34.40 -16.08 20.73
C GLN A 691 33.15 -15.60 21.46
N LEU A 692 32.24 -14.97 20.72
CA LEU A 692 30.89 -14.64 21.16
C LEU A 692 29.90 -15.67 20.65
N ASN A 693 29.01 -16.11 21.54
CA ASN A 693 27.83 -16.90 21.22
C ASN A 693 26.65 -15.96 21.03
N PHE A 694 26.03 -16.05 19.86
CA PHE A 694 24.85 -15.26 19.50
C PHE A 694 23.56 -16.02 19.85
N PRO A 695 22.54 -15.36 20.42
CA PRO A 695 21.25 -16.01 20.67
C PRO A 695 20.48 -16.24 19.36
N SER A 696 19.54 -17.20 19.34
CA SER A 696 18.74 -17.50 18.14
C SER A 696 17.66 -16.45 17.82
N ASN A 697 17.16 -15.75 18.85
CA ASN A 697 16.20 -14.65 18.73
C ASN A 697 16.54 -13.52 19.71
N ILE A 698 15.83 -12.39 19.60
CA ILE A 698 15.96 -11.23 20.51
C ILE A 698 15.24 -11.44 21.85
N SER A 699 15.76 -10.82 22.90
CA SER A 699 15.16 -10.69 24.23
C SER A 699 14.44 -9.34 24.37
N ARG A 700 13.49 -9.21 25.32
CA ARG A 700 12.91 -7.90 25.70
C ARG A 700 13.70 -7.18 26.78
N GLU A 701 14.66 -7.87 27.39
CA GLU A 701 15.51 -7.34 28.44
C GLU A 701 17.00 -7.43 28.06
N PRO A 702 17.80 -6.42 28.40
CA PRO A 702 19.23 -6.36 28.06
C PRO A 702 20.10 -7.36 28.83
N LYS A 703 19.58 -8.03 29.88
CA LYS A 703 20.30 -9.08 30.63
C LYS A 703 19.32 -10.12 31.17
N GLY A 704 19.60 -11.41 30.97
CA GLY A 704 18.85 -12.51 31.60
C GLY A 704 17.44 -12.81 31.07
N GLY A 705 16.93 -12.02 30.14
CA GLY A 705 15.61 -12.26 29.53
C GLY A 705 15.59 -13.46 28.57
N SER A 706 14.47 -14.18 28.57
CA SER A 706 14.21 -15.25 27.60
C SER A 706 14.03 -14.69 26.19
N ALA A 707 14.53 -15.43 25.21
CA ALA A 707 14.34 -15.11 23.80
C ALA A 707 12.84 -15.12 23.42
N VAL A 708 12.37 -14.10 22.72
CA VAL A 708 10.99 -14.01 22.23
C VAL A 708 10.91 -14.62 20.84
N GLN A 709 10.08 -15.65 20.67
CA GLN A 709 9.78 -16.23 19.38
C GLN A 709 8.41 -15.74 18.91
N LEU A 710 8.40 -14.88 17.89
CA LEU A 710 7.19 -14.45 17.19
C LEU A 710 7.02 -15.28 15.92
N ALA A 711 5.80 -15.62 15.54
CA ALA A 711 5.55 -16.25 14.24
C ALA A 711 5.89 -15.26 13.11
N GLU A 712 6.74 -15.66 12.16
CA GLU A 712 6.96 -14.92 10.91
C GLU A 712 5.76 -15.22 10.00
N ASP A 713 4.97 -14.20 9.68
CA ASP A 713 3.76 -14.37 8.87
C ASP A 713 4.14 -14.38 7.38
N ASN A 714 4.44 -15.56 6.84
CA ASN A 714 4.80 -15.75 5.43
C ASN A 714 3.67 -15.35 4.46
N ASP A 715 2.44 -15.19 4.95
CA ASP A 715 1.27 -14.85 4.12
C ASP A 715 1.26 -13.36 3.72
N LEU A 716 1.83 -12.48 4.55
CA LEU A 716 1.93 -11.03 4.28
C LEU A 716 2.75 -10.73 3.01
N GLU A 717 3.82 -11.50 2.78
CA GLU A 717 4.71 -11.34 1.64
C GLU A 717 4.04 -11.69 0.31
N THR A 718 3.35 -12.84 0.30
CA THR A 718 2.54 -13.28 -0.85
C THR A 718 1.42 -12.28 -1.09
N MET A 719 0.74 -11.87 -0.01
CA MET A 719 -0.37 -10.92 -0.07
C MET A 719 0.05 -9.55 -0.59
N MET A 720 1.13 -8.93 -0.10
CA MET A 720 1.59 -7.62 -0.60
C MET A 720 2.00 -7.67 -2.07
N THR A 721 2.63 -8.76 -2.51
CA THR A 721 3.01 -8.95 -3.92
C THR A 721 1.77 -9.06 -4.80
N GLU A 722 0.78 -9.82 -4.36
CA GLU A 722 -0.50 -9.99 -5.06
C GLU A 722 -1.33 -8.69 -5.05
N CYS A 723 -1.37 -7.97 -3.93
CA CYS A 723 -2.01 -6.66 -3.80
C CYS A 723 -1.35 -5.61 -4.70
N SER A 724 -0.01 -5.54 -4.72
CA SER A 724 0.74 -4.60 -5.56
C SER A 724 0.57 -4.88 -7.05
N LYS A 725 0.58 -6.17 -7.46
CA LYS A 725 0.24 -6.55 -8.85
C LYS A 725 -1.19 -6.15 -9.20
N ALA A 726 -2.14 -6.34 -8.29
CA ALA A 726 -3.52 -5.90 -8.49
C ALA A 726 -3.61 -4.36 -8.59
N TYR A 727 -2.97 -3.61 -7.68
CA TYR A 727 -2.92 -2.15 -7.73
C TYR A 727 -2.20 -1.60 -8.98
N GLY A 728 -1.15 -2.26 -9.46
CA GLY A 728 -0.45 -1.89 -10.69
C GLY A 728 -1.27 -2.06 -11.97
N THR A 729 -2.28 -2.95 -11.94
CA THR A 729 -3.28 -3.06 -13.02
C THR A 729 -4.39 -2.01 -12.91
N MET A 730 -4.48 -1.29 -11.78
CA MET A 730 -5.44 -0.22 -11.52
C MET A 730 -4.84 1.13 -11.93
N THR A 731 -4.77 1.40 -13.24
CA THR A 731 -4.44 2.76 -13.71
C THR A 731 -5.53 3.73 -13.25
N SER A 732 -5.10 4.74 -12.49
CA SER A 732 -5.91 5.73 -11.80
C SER A 732 -6.64 6.68 -12.76
N ALA A 733 -7.98 6.71 -12.66
CA ALA A 733 -8.88 7.83 -12.98
C ALA A 733 -10.35 7.41 -12.77
N SER A 734 -10.76 7.00 -11.56
CA SER A 734 -12.12 6.53 -11.20
C SER A 734 -12.72 5.36 -12.00
N PHE A 735 -12.22 5.06 -13.21
CA PHE A 735 -12.51 3.91 -14.07
C PHE A 735 -11.30 3.71 -14.99
N GLY A 736 -10.52 2.64 -14.78
CA GLY A 736 -9.47 2.24 -15.73
C GLY A 736 -10.10 1.97 -17.11
N GLY A 737 -9.48 2.43 -18.19
CA GLY A 737 -10.00 2.20 -19.54
C GLY A 737 -9.77 0.76 -20.00
N ALA A 738 -10.83 0.03 -20.34
CA ALA A 738 -10.72 -1.27 -21.00
C ALA A 738 -10.54 -1.13 -22.52
N GLY A 739 -9.86 -2.11 -23.12
CA GLY A 739 -9.74 -2.25 -24.57
C GLY A 739 -11.10 -2.39 -25.27
N TRP A 740 -11.13 -2.13 -26.57
CA TRP A 740 -12.37 -2.17 -27.38
C TRP A 740 -12.99 -3.56 -27.53
N ASP A 741 -12.17 -4.60 -27.41
CA ASP A 741 -12.50 -6.02 -27.55
C ASP A 741 -12.91 -6.68 -26.23
N VAL A 742 -12.77 -5.97 -25.11
CA VAL A 742 -13.12 -6.51 -23.78
C VAL A 742 -14.63 -6.59 -23.65
N SER A 743 -15.14 -7.82 -23.52
CA SER A 743 -16.53 -8.09 -23.16
C SER A 743 -16.67 -8.24 -21.65
N PHE A 744 -17.63 -7.52 -21.07
CA PHE A 744 -18.00 -7.63 -19.66
C PHE A 744 -19.23 -8.51 -19.45
N ALA A 745 -19.80 -9.05 -20.54
CA ALA A 745 -20.94 -9.94 -20.47
C ALA A 745 -20.74 -11.14 -19.51
N PRO A 746 -19.59 -11.86 -19.51
CA PRO A 746 -19.41 -13.03 -18.64
C PRO A 746 -19.39 -12.74 -17.14
N THR A 747 -19.22 -11.47 -16.76
CA THR A 747 -19.21 -10.98 -15.37
C THR A 747 -20.38 -10.04 -15.10
N ALA A 748 -21.32 -9.90 -16.05
CA ALA A 748 -22.46 -9.01 -15.93
C ALA A 748 -23.27 -9.35 -14.67
N ARG A 749 -23.62 -10.62 -14.44
CA ARG A 749 -24.37 -11.02 -13.24
C ARG A 749 -23.67 -10.59 -11.94
N THR A 750 -22.35 -10.76 -11.85
CA THR A 750 -21.55 -10.28 -10.72
C THR A 750 -21.57 -8.75 -10.59
N SER A 751 -21.46 -8.03 -11.71
CA SER A 751 -21.43 -6.56 -11.75
C SER A 751 -22.79 -5.94 -11.41
N TRP A 752 -23.88 -6.65 -11.74
CA TRP A 752 -25.26 -6.30 -11.44
C TRP A 752 -25.70 -6.73 -10.03
N ASN A 753 -24.81 -7.33 -9.23
CA ASN A 753 -25.07 -7.77 -7.86
C ASN A 753 -24.47 -6.81 -6.81
N PHE A 754 -24.99 -5.58 -6.74
CA PHE A 754 -24.35 -4.43 -6.08
C PHE A 754 -25.14 -3.80 -4.91
N ALA A 755 -26.42 -4.14 -4.69
CA ALA A 755 -27.27 -3.45 -3.71
C ALA A 755 -28.50 -4.27 -3.31
N GLY A 756 -28.64 -4.66 -2.04
CA GLY A 756 -29.79 -5.48 -1.66
C GLY A 756 -30.04 -5.66 -0.17
N ALA A 757 -28.98 -5.78 0.63
CA ALA A 757 -29.11 -5.92 2.08
C ALA A 757 -28.59 -4.68 2.80
N ASP A 758 -29.26 -4.33 3.90
CA ASP A 758 -28.82 -3.26 4.80
C ASP A 758 -27.47 -3.61 5.49
N ASP A 759 -27.04 -4.88 5.40
CA ASP A 759 -25.76 -5.39 5.89
C ASP A 759 -24.79 -5.79 4.76
N SER A 760 -23.54 -5.33 4.85
CA SER A 760 -22.44 -5.61 3.91
C SER A 760 -22.09 -7.10 3.72
N LYS A 761 -22.63 -8.01 4.54
CA LYS A 761 -22.34 -9.45 4.50
C LYS A 761 -23.08 -10.18 3.37
N ASP A 762 -24.27 -9.72 2.99
CA ASP A 762 -25.12 -10.39 1.98
C ASP A 762 -24.82 -9.95 0.54
N MET A 763 -24.00 -8.90 0.35
CA MET A 763 -23.48 -8.49 -0.97
C MET A 763 -22.60 -9.57 -1.65
N LYS A 764 -22.34 -10.69 -0.96
CA LYS A 764 -21.58 -11.84 -1.47
C LYS A 764 -22.46 -12.99 -1.98
N ALA A 765 -23.78 -12.97 -1.72
CA ALA A 765 -24.70 -14.00 -2.19
C ALA A 765 -25.24 -13.66 -3.58
N ASP A 766 -25.44 -14.67 -4.42
CA ASP A 766 -26.13 -14.55 -5.72
C ASP A 766 -27.31 -15.53 -5.74
N PRO A 767 -28.57 -15.05 -5.74
CA PRO A 767 -28.98 -13.63 -5.73
C PRO A 767 -28.62 -12.92 -4.41
N ALA A 768 -28.52 -11.57 -4.43
CA ALA A 768 -28.27 -10.77 -3.22
C ALA A 768 -29.40 -10.91 -2.18
N LEU A 769 -30.63 -11.06 -2.66
CA LEU A 769 -31.79 -11.36 -1.83
C LEU A 769 -32.55 -12.54 -2.44
N ALA A 770 -32.92 -13.53 -1.63
CA ALA A 770 -33.74 -14.65 -2.13
C ALA A 770 -35.12 -14.16 -2.59
N THR A 771 -35.77 -13.30 -1.81
CA THR A 771 -37.10 -12.75 -2.10
C THR A 771 -37.19 -11.30 -1.63
N PHE A 772 -37.87 -10.45 -2.41
CA PHE A 772 -38.27 -9.10 -2.03
C PHE A 772 -39.76 -8.90 -2.32
N GLU A 773 -40.51 -8.45 -1.31
CA GLU A 773 -41.96 -8.28 -1.43
C GLU A 773 -42.34 -6.80 -1.37
N PHE A 774 -43.12 -6.36 -2.37
CA PHE A 774 -43.82 -5.08 -2.32
C PHE A 774 -45.19 -5.30 -1.68
N ASP A 775 -45.30 -4.97 -0.40
CA ASP A 775 -46.54 -5.10 0.37
C ASP A 775 -47.05 -3.74 0.86
N ASN A 776 -48.37 -3.53 0.77
CA ASN A 776 -49.07 -2.32 1.21
C ASN A 776 -48.50 -1.00 0.65
N MET A 777 -47.87 -1.03 -0.53
CA MET A 777 -47.37 0.20 -1.17
C MET A 777 -48.45 0.90 -1.99
N THR A 778 -48.64 2.17 -1.68
CA THR A 778 -49.57 3.10 -2.31
C THR A 778 -48.80 4.35 -2.75
N GLN A 779 -49.42 5.22 -3.54
CA GLN A 779 -48.75 6.45 -3.96
C GLN A 779 -48.28 7.32 -2.77
N ALA A 780 -48.98 7.30 -1.64
CA ALA A 780 -48.67 8.14 -0.49
C ALA A 780 -47.45 7.67 0.32
N ASN A 781 -47.23 6.35 0.42
CA ASN A 781 -46.14 5.75 1.20
C ASN A 781 -45.06 5.07 0.33
N ALA A 782 -45.16 5.18 -1.00
CA ALA A 782 -44.18 4.61 -1.90
C ALA A 782 -42.78 5.19 -1.66
N THR A 783 -41.79 4.30 -1.75
CA THR A 783 -40.37 4.62 -1.69
C THR A 783 -39.69 4.11 -2.95
N PHE A 784 -38.71 4.86 -3.46
CA PHE A 784 -38.00 4.45 -4.67
C PHE A 784 -36.99 3.37 -4.33
N GLN A 785 -37.23 2.15 -4.81
CA GLN A 785 -36.38 1.00 -4.55
C GLN A 785 -35.26 0.90 -5.59
N VAL A 786 -34.04 0.63 -5.16
CA VAL A 786 -32.94 0.22 -6.05
C VAL A 786 -32.45 -1.11 -5.51
N ARG A 787 -32.80 -2.21 -6.19
CA ARG A 787 -32.41 -3.56 -5.80
C ARG A 787 -31.64 -4.22 -6.94
N SER A 788 -30.48 -4.76 -6.61
CA SER A 788 -29.70 -5.67 -7.43
C SER A 788 -30.43 -7.02 -7.55
N ILE A 789 -29.73 -8.04 -8.04
CA ILE A 789 -30.33 -9.35 -8.33
C ILE A 789 -31.08 -9.91 -7.11
N VAL A 790 -32.41 -9.96 -7.23
CA VAL A 790 -33.33 -10.62 -6.30
C VAL A 790 -33.80 -11.92 -6.94
N GLY A 791 -33.78 -13.02 -6.20
CA GLY A 791 -34.31 -14.31 -6.69
C GLY A 791 -35.78 -14.18 -7.08
N LYS A 792 -36.63 -13.70 -6.17
CA LYS A 792 -38.06 -13.48 -6.43
C LYS A 792 -38.54 -12.10 -6.00
N CYS A 793 -39.01 -11.30 -6.95
CA CYS A 793 -39.72 -10.04 -6.71
C CYS A 793 -41.22 -10.32 -6.67
N VAL A 794 -41.89 -10.11 -5.53
CA VAL A 794 -43.33 -10.35 -5.38
C VAL A 794 -44.06 -9.03 -5.21
N ILE A 795 -44.97 -8.70 -6.13
CA ILE A 795 -45.89 -7.57 -5.97
C ILE A 795 -47.21 -8.12 -5.41
N LYS A 796 -47.45 -7.85 -4.12
CA LYS A 796 -48.65 -8.30 -3.40
C LYS A 796 -49.92 -7.63 -3.94
N ALA A 797 -51.05 -8.30 -3.76
CA ALA A 797 -52.36 -7.77 -4.13
C ALA A 797 -52.70 -6.43 -3.44
N SER A 798 -52.18 -6.20 -2.23
CA SER A 798 -52.32 -4.98 -1.42
C SER A 798 -51.62 -3.75 -2.02
N THR A 799 -50.60 -3.96 -2.86
CA THR A 799 -49.77 -2.88 -3.40
C THR A 799 -50.38 -2.33 -4.68
N THR A 800 -50.68 -1.04 -4.74
CA THR A 800 -51.24 -0.35 -5.93
C THR A 800 -50.22 0.52 -6.67
N PHE A 801 -49.08 0.83 -6.04
CA PHE A 801 -48.06 1.72 -6.60
C PHE A 801 -46.65 1.18 -6.31
N VAL A 802 -45.87 0.92 -7.35
CA VAL A 802 -44.50 0.39 -7.28
C VAL A 802 -43.55 1.34 -7.97
N THR A 803 -42.43 1.66 -7.30
CA THR A 803 -41.40 2.53 -7.88
C THR A 803 -40.01 1.99 -7.65
N GLY A 804 -39.19 1.92 -8.69
CA GLY A 804 -37.80 1.53 -8.52
C GLY A 804 -37.10 0.94 -9.74
N PHE A 805 -35.82 0.64 -9.54
CA PHE A 805 -35.00 -0.13 -10.44
C PHE A 805 -34.73 -1.51 -9.84
N MET A 806 -35.15 -2.56 -10.54
CA MET A 806 -35.17 -3.92 -10.01
C MET A 806 -34.54 -4.89 -11.02
N THR A 807 -33.75 -5.82 -10.51
CA THR A 807 -33.30 -7.00 -11.26
C THR A 807 -33.81 -8.24 -10.56
N CYS A 808 -34.66 -9.02 -11.21
CA CYS A 808 -35.35 -10.15 -10.61
C CYS A 808 -35.10 -11.43 -11.42
N ASP A 809 -34.72 -12.54 -10.80
CA ASP A 809 -34.71 -13.83 -11.49
C ASP A 809 -36.15 -14.27 -11.81
N GLU A 810 -37.10 -14.00 -10.91
CA GLU A 810 -38.55 -14.14 -11.14
C GLU A 810 -39.32 -12.92 -10.62
N LEU A 811 -40.16 -12.30 -11.46
CA LEU A 811 -41.18 -11.32 -11.06
C LEU A 811 -42.54 -11.99 -10.96
N HIS A 812 -43.20 -11.90 -9.80
CA HIS A 812 -44.52 -12.44 -9.55
C HIS A 812 -45.50 -11.32 -9.15
N ILE A 813 -46.52 -11.09 -9.96
CA ILE A 813 -47.63 -10.17 -9.65
C ILE A 813 -48.86 -11.01 -9.28
N GLU A 814 -49.27 -10.91 -8.02
CA GLU A 814 -50.36 -11.69 -7.47
C GLU A 814 -51.73 -11.32 -8.05
N ALA A 815 -52.70 -12.21 -7.87
CA ALA A 815 -54.09 -11.97 -8.20
C ALA A 815 -54.60 -10.71 -7.49
N ARG A 816 -55.26 -9.82 -8.24
CA ARG A 816 -55.74 -8.53 -7.71
C ARG A 816 -57.01 -8.10 -8.41
N SER A 817 -57.73 -7.18 -7.76
CA SER A 817 -58.94 -6.50 -8.27
C SER A 817 -58.74 -5.00 -8.48
N ALA A 818 -57.69 -4.41 -7.88
CA ALA A 818 -57.34 -3.01 -8.04
C ALA A 818 -56.24 -2.83 -9.10
N PRO A 819 -56.27 -1.73 -9.89
CA PRO A 819 -55.20 -1.41 -10.84
C PRO A 819 -53.83 -1.30 -10.17
N LEU A 820 -52.78 -1.56 -10.94
CA LEU A 820 -51.38 -1.42 -10.51
C LEU A 820 -50.67 -0.37 -11.35
N ARG A 821 -49.98 0.56 -10.69
CA ARG A 821 -49.08 1.51 -11.32
C ARG A 821 -47.63 1.16 -11.01
N ILE A 822 -46.81 0.94 -12.04
CA ILE A 822 -45.37 0.67 -11.90
C ILE A 822 -44.57 1.79 -12.58
N ILE A 823 -43.65 2.42 -11.84
CA ILE A 823 -42.74 3.43 -12.35
C ILE A 823 -41.29 3.00 -12.12
N GLY A 824 -40.59 2.72 -13.21
CA GLY A 824 -39.19 2.37 -13.22
C GLY A 824 -38.92 1.17 -14.10
N THR A 825 -37.73 0.58 -13.91
CA THR A 825 -37.16 -0.40 -14.83
C THR A 825 -37.01 -1.73 -14.14
N PHE A 826 -37.54 -2.79 -14.75
CA PHE A 826 -37.30 -4.15 -14.29
C PHE A 826 -36.56 -4.94 -15.35
N ILE A 827 -35.50 -5.62 -14.94
CA ILE A 827 -34.88 -6.70 -15.69
C ILE A 827 -35.37 -8.00 -15.09
N VAL A 828 -36.02 -8.86 -15.88
CA VAL A 828 -36.68 -10.07 -15.35
C VAL A 828 -36.22 -11.31 -16.07
N GLY A 829 -35.67 -12.28 -15.32
CA GLY A 829 -35.31 -13.60 -15.85
C GLY A 829 -36.53 -14.45 -16.20
N ARG A 830 -37.61 -14.31 -15.41
CA ARG A 830 -38.92 -14.95 -15.59
C ARG A 830 -40.00 -14.02 -15.07
N MET A 831 -41.21 -14.11 -15.61
CA MET A 831 -42.34 -13.30 -15.17
C MET A 831 -43.62 -14.12 -15.08
N LYS A 832 -44.35 -13.93 -13.98
CA LYS A 832 -45.65 -14.51 -13.70
C LYS A 832 -46.61 -13.38 -13.30
N ILE A 833 -47.54 -13.05 -14.17
CA ILE A 833 -48.59 -12.08 -13.88
C ILE A 833 -49.91 -12.81 -13.87
N HIS A 834 -50.58 -12.83 -12.73
CA HIS A 834 -51.88 -13.47 -12.62
C HIS A 834 -52.89 -12.83 -13.60
N PRO A 835 -53.75 -13.61 -14.31
CA PRO A 835 -54.65 -13.07 -15.33
C PRO A 835 -55.59 -11.98 -14.81
N THR A 836 -56.06 -12.08 -13.56
CA THR A 836 -56.90 -11.05 -12.94
C THR A 836 -56.16 -9.73 -12.70
N ALA A 837 -54.83 -9.75 -12.55
CA ALA A 837 -54.03 -8.54 -12.47
C ALA A 837 -54.00 -7.81 -13.81
N ILE A 838 -53.83 -8.55 -14.92
CA ILE A 838 -53.92 -7.99 -16.27
C ILE A 838 -55.32 -7.41 -16.50
N LYS A 839 -56.38 -8.13 -16.14
CA LYS A 839 -57.77 -7.63 -16.24
C LYS A 839 -58.04 -6.40 -15.39
N SER A 840 -57.42 -6.29 -14.20
CA SER A 840 -57.56 -5.11 -13.33
C SER A 840 -56.81 -3.89 -13.85
N GLY A 841 -55.91 -4.06 -14.83
CA GLY A 841 -55.13 -3.00 -15.45
C GLY A 841 -53.78 -2.78 -14.76
N ILE A 842 -52.71 -2.79 -15.56
CA ILE A 842 -51.35 -2.50 -15.11
C ILE A 842 -50.75 -1.42 -16.01
N ASN A 843 -50.40 -0.27 -15.44
CA ASN A 843 -49.74 0.80 -16.18
C ASN A 843 -48.27 0.88 -15.80
N TRP A 844 -47.39 0.60 -16.75
CA TRP A 844 -45.95 0.53 -16.51
C TRP A 844 -45.21 1.55 -17.36
N SER A 845 -44.46 2.43 -16.71
CA SER A 845 -43.57 3.38 -17.38
C SER A 845 -42.18 3.37 -16.75
N SER A 846 -41.17 3.80 -17.49
CA SER A 846 -39.88 4.16 -16.89
C SER A 846 -39.98 5.48 -16.14
N VAL A 847 -38.93 5.85 -15.41
CA VAL A 847 -38.88 7.14 -14.70
C VAL A 847 -38.93 8.34 -15.65
N TYR A 848 -38.45 8.17 -16.88
CA TYR A 848 -38.35 9.23 -17.90
C TYR A 848 -39.66 9.57 -18.60
N HIS A 849 -40.72 8.78 -18.38
CA HIS A 849 -42.03 9.11 -18.93
C HIS A 849 -42.57 10.39 -18.26
N PRO A 850 -43.05 11.40 -19.01
CA PRO A 850 -43.44 12.69 -18.43
C PRO A 850 -44.47 12.61 -17.31
N GLN A 851 -45.47 11.72 -17.48
CA GLN A 851 -46.48 11.48 -16.46
C GLN A 851 -45.90 10.81 -15.21
N ALA A 852 -44.93 9.92 -15.38
CA ALA A 852 -44.27 9.24 -14.27
C ALA A 852 -43.45 10.20 -13.43
N THR A 853 -42.71 11.12 -14.06
CA THR A 853 -41.96 12.16 -13.34
C THR A 853 -42.88 13.04 -12.49
N ARG A 854 -44.08 13.39 -13.00
CA ARG A 854 -45.09 14.14 -12.23
C ARG A 854 -45.59 13.34 -11.03
N GLU A 855 -45.92 12.07 -11.24
CA GLU A 855 -46.37 11.16 -10.18
C GLU A 855 -45.31 10.99 -9.08
N LEU A 856 -44.03 10.85 -9.45
CA LEU A 856 -42.90 10.73 -8.50
C LEU A 856 -42.64 12.00 -7.68
N ARG A 857 -43.01 13.19 -8.18
CA ARG A 857 -42.96 14.45 -7.41
C ARG A 857 -44.07 14.57 -6.38
N ALA A 858 -45.16 13.80 -6.55
CA ALA A 858 -46.29 13.77 -5.63
C ALA A 858 -46.29 12.54 -4.71
N ALA A 859 -45.54 11.48 -5.07
CA ALA A 859 -45.53 10.21 -4.36
C ALA A 859 -44.50 10.16 -3.23
N GLY A 860 -44.85 9.45 -2.15
CA GLY A 860 -44.00 9.17 -0.99
C GLY A 860 -44.08 10.20 0.15
N ASN A 861 -43.70 9.77 1.35
CA ASN A 861 -43.52 10.63 2.51
C ASN A 861 -42.23 10.22 3.28
N PRO A 862 -41.10 10.93 3.08
CA PRO A 862 -40.93 12.11 2.23
C PRO A 862 -41.06 11.78 0.74
N ARG A 863 -41.41 12.79 -0.07
CA ARG A 863 -41.60 12.66 -1.53
C ARG A 863 -40.36 12.09 -2.22
N ILE A 864 -40.57 11.24 -3.21
CA ILE A 864 -39.51 10.54 -3.96
C ILE A 864 -38.62 11.54 -4.72
N LEU A 865 -39.23 12.41 -5.54
CA LEU A 865 -38.56 13.55 -6.14
C LEU A 865 -38.87 14.80 -5.30
N ARG A 866 -37.84 15.34 -4.66
CA ARG A 866 -37.92 16.54 -3.82
C ARG A 866 -36.75 17.45 -4.13
N SER A 867 -36.93 18.76 -3.99
CA SER A 867 -35.83 19.71 -4.13
C SER A 867 -34.79 19.49 -3.02
N PHE A 868 -33.57 19.99 -3.23
CA PHE A 868 -32.54 19.99 -2.19
C PHE A 868 -32.99 20.84 -0.99
N SER A 869 -33.75 21.91 -1.24
CA SER A 869 -34.32 22.79 -0.21
C SER A 869 -35.52 22.21 0.56
N GLY A 870 -36.06 21.06 0.15
CA GLY A 870 -37.30 20.49 0.72
C GLY A 870 -38.58 21.16 0.22
N THR A 871 -38.47 22.17 -0.66
CA THR A 871 -39.60 22.77 -1.37
C THR A 871 -40.23 21.78 -2.36
N ASP A 872 -41.53 21.91 -2.60
CA ASP A 872 -42.25 21.13 -3.60
C ASP A 872 -41.61 21.32 -4.99
N CYS A 873 -41.27 20.23 -5.67
CA CYS A 873 -40.75 20.26 -7.05
C CYS A 873 -41.74 20.83 -8.08
N ASN A 874 -43.02 20.93 -7.71
CA ASN A 874 -44.07 21.57 -8.50
C ASN A 874 -44.26 23.05 -8.13
N ALA A 875 -43.68 23.53 -7.02
CA ALA A 875 -43.60 24.96 -6.75
C ALA A 875 -42.55 25.57 -7.68
N THR A 876 -42.95 26.56 -8.46
CA THR A 876 -42.12 27.21 -9.48
C THR A 876 -40.82 27.75 -8.89
N SER A 877 -39.66 27.24 -9.32
CA SER A 877 -38.43 28.01 -9.23
C SER A 877 -38.59 29.19 -10.20
N ASN A 878 -38.55 30.43 -9.71
CA ASN A 878 -38.76 31.64 -10.52
C ASN A 878 -37.72 31.85 -11.64
N GLU A 879 -36.73 30.98 -11.76
CA GLU A 879 -35.70 31.02 -12.80
C GLU A 879 -36.02 30.00 -13.90
N PRO A 880 -36.14 30.41 -15.18
CA PRO A 880 -36.31 29.49 -16.30
C PRO A 880 -35.06 28.65 -16.58
N ILE A 881 -35.20 27.49 -17.24
CA ILE A 881 -34.09 26.55 -17.52
C ILE A 881 -32.94 27.24 -18.27
N TRP A 882 -33.27 28.18 -19.14
CA TRP A 882 -32.33 28.97 -19.96
C TRP A 882 -31.74 30.18 -19.23
N HIS A 883 -31.97 30.35 -17.92
CA HIS A 883 -31.35 31.43 -17.16
C HIS A 883 -29.81 31.33 -17.29
N PRO A 884 -29.12 32.41 -17.71
CA PRO A 884 -27.70 32.32 -18.08
C PRO A 884 -26.78 32.04 -16.90
N ILE A 885 -27.21 32.34 -15.67
CA ILE A 885 -26.44 32.12 -14.44
C ILE A 885 -27.40 31.67 -13.32
N PRO A 886 -27.88 30.41 -13.32
CA PRO A 886 -28.74 29.93 -12.25
C PRO A 886 -27.94 29.83 -10.95
N SER A 887 -28.57 30.06 -9.80
CA SER A 887 -27.88 29.84 -8.51
C SER A 887 -27.54 28.36 -8.31
N ILE A 888 -26.47 28.05 -7.57
CA ILE A 888 -26.08 26.66 -7.24
C ILE A 888 -27.25 25.91 -6.58
N LYS A 889 -28.01 26.61 -5.72
CA LYS A 889 -29.23 26.08 -5.10
C LYS A 889 -30.28 25.73 -6.15
N ALA A 890 -30.56 26.62 -7.10
CA ALA A 890 -31.50 26.35 -8.19
C ALA A 890 -31.05 25.18 -9.07
N VAL A 891 -29.75 25.03 -9.35
CA VAL A 891 -29.20 23.88 -10.08
C VAL A 891 -29.39 22.59 -9.28
N ALA A 892 -29.09 22.59 -7.97
CA ALA A 892 -29.26 21.43 -7.09
C ALA A 892 -30.74 21.04 -6.94
N ASP A 893 -31.63 22.01 -6.79
CA ASP A 893 -33.08 21.80 -6.72
C ASP A 893 -33.61 21.22 -8.04
N ARG A 894 -33.17 21.76 -9.20
CA ARG A 894 -33.53 21.22 -10.52
C ARG A 894 -33.04 19.78 -10.71
N MET A 895 -31.81 19.47 -10.30
CA MET A 895 -31.29 18.11 -10.39
C MET A 895 -32.09 17.15 -9.51
N ASN A 896 -32.35 17.51 -8.25
CA ASN A 896 -33.08 16.65 -7.30
C ASN A 896 -34.57 16.47 -7.66
N CYS A 897 -35.19 17.47 -8.28
CA CYS A 897 -36.57 17.41 -8.80
C CYS A 897 -36.72 16.71 -10.16
N ASN A 898 -35.62 16.23 -10.73
CA ASN A 898 -35.58 15.50 -11.99
C ASN A 898 -35.22 14.03 -11.73
N THR A 899 -35.59 13.15 -12.66
CA THR A 899 -35.30 11.71 -12.65
C THR A 899 -33.80 11.42 -12.62
N ILE A 900 -32.97 12.40 -13.02
CA ILE A 900 -31.51 12.38 -12.89
C ILE A 900 -31.08 12.07 -11.44
N SER A 901 -31.81 12.55 -10.43
CA SER A 901 -31.46 12.27 -9.02
C SER A 901 -31.72 10.82 -8.60
N LEU A 902 -32.68 10.15 -9.24
CA LEU A 902 -32.95 8.73 -9.04
C LEU A 902 -31.92 7.88 -9.78
N ARG A 903 -31.52 8.32 -10.99
CA ARG A 903 -30.42 7.76 -11.76
C ARG A 903 -29.08 7.83 -10.99
N ALA A 904 -28.77 8.97 -10.38
CA ALA A 904 -27.53 9.18 -9.63
C ALA A 904 -27.37 8.22 -8.44
N LYS A 905 -28.49 7.69 -7.91
CA LYS A 905 -28.51 6.70 -6.83
C LYS A 905 -28.33 5.24 -7.31
N ALA A 906 -28.33 4.99 -8.62
CA ALA A 906 -28.42 3.65 -9.20
C ALA A 906 -27.37 3.44 -10.32
N ASP A 907 -26.12 3.23 -9.91
CA ASP A 907 -24.93 3.22 -10.77
C ASP A 907 -25.00 2.30 -12.02
N PRO A 908 -25.42 1.02 -11.95
CA PRO A 908 -25.49 0.19 -13.16
C PRO A 908 -26.68 0.51 -14.07
N PHE A 909 -27.72 1.18 -13.56
CA PHE A 909 -28.84 1.63 -14.38
C PHE A 909 -28.49 2.85 -15.25
N GLN A 910 -27.30 3.43 -15.06
CA GLN A 910 -26.70 4.44 -15.93
C GLN A 910 -26.01 3.84 -17.17
N TRP A 911 -25.90 2.51 -17.26
CA TRP A 911 -25.24 1.84 -18.38
C TRP A 911 -26.12 1.77 -19.62
N THR A 912 -25.48 1.68 -20.80
CA THR A 912 -26.18 1.60 -22.10
C THR A 912 -26.75 0.24 -22.45
N SER A 913 -26.24 -0.79 -21.77
CA SER A 913 -26.64 -2.20 -21.86
C SER A 913 -26.42 -2.91 -20.52
N VAL A 914 -26.96 -4.12 -20.41
CA VAL A 914 -26.67 -5.03 -19.30
C VAL A 914 -25.31 -5.68 -19.43
N ASP A 915 -24.81 -5.93 -20.66
CA ASP A 915 -23.37 -5.97 -20.93
C ASP A 915 -22.85 -4.57 -20.67
N PRO A 916 -22.22 -4.31 -19.51
CA PRO A 916 -21.90 -2.96 -19.13
C PRO A 916 -20.95 -2.34 -20.16
N ASP A 917 -21.01 -1.03 -20.33
CA ASP A 917 -19.84 -0.33 -20.81
C ASP A 917 -18.74 -0.34 -19.75
N CYS A 918 -19.08 -0.58 -18.48
CA CYS A 918 -18.16 -0.60 -17.35
C CYS A 918 -18.32 -1.86 -16.50
N GLY A 919 -17.34 -2.75 -16.45
CA GLY A 919 -17.45 -4.00 -15.68
C GLY A 919 -16.09 -4.57 -15.27
N ILE A 920 -16.13 -5.70 -14.59
CA ILE A 920 -14.93 -6.47 -14.27
C ILE A 920 -14.61 -7.37 -15.46
N ALA A 921 -13.42 -7.28 -16.04
CA ALA A 921 -13.07 -8.11 -17.19
C ALA A 921 -12.99 -9.60 -16.79
N ALA A 922 -13.55 -10.47 -17.63
CA ALA A 922 -13.50 -11.92 -17.44
C ALA A 922 -12.05 -12.43 -17.34
N GLY A 923 -11.77 -13.34 -16.39
CA GLY A 923 -10.44 -13.93 -16.20
C GLY A 923 -9.37 -12.97 -15.64
N THR A 924 -9.75 -11.76 -15.22
CA THR A 924 -8.85 -10.83 -14.54
C THR A 924 -8.98 -10.95 -13.02
N MET A 925 -7.86 -10.81 -12.30
CA MET A 925 -7.87 -10.72 -10.82
C MET A 925 -8.26 -9.31 -10.33
N ALA A 926 -8.73 -8.44 -11.22
CA ALA A 926 -9.10 -7.07 -10.89
C ALA A 926 -10.49 -7.04 -10.23
N SER A 927 -10.61 -6.42 -9.06
CA SER A 927 -11.90 -6.09 -8.43
C SER A 927 -12.51 -4.79 -8.96
N ASN A 928 -11.72 -4.00 -9.70
CA ASN A 928 -12.13 -2.69 -10.16
C ASN A 928 -12.92 -2.76 -11.45
N THR A 929 -14.05 -2.06 -11.47
CA THR A 929 -14.82 -1.76 -12.67
C THR A 929 -13.94 -0.99 -13.67
N THR A 930 -13.76 -1.54 -14.85
CA THR A 930 -13.08 -0.90 -15.99
C THR A 930 -14.10 -0.52 -17.05
N CYS A 931 -13.95 0.62 -17.71
CA CYS A 931 -14.91 1.10 -18.70
C CYS A 931 -14.37 1.01 -20.13
N LYS A 932 -15.18 0.44 -21.03
CA LYS A 932 -15.10 0.66 -22.48
C LYS A 932 -15.12 2.16 -22.72
N ARG A 933 -14.17 2.63 -23.52
CA ARG A 933 -14.13 4.03 -23.93
C ARG A 933 -15.15 4.37 -25.02
N ARG A 934 -15.77 3.36 -25.67
CA ARG A 934 -16.72 3.49 -26.79
C ARG A 934 -18.19 3.62 -26.33
N LEU A 935 -19.00 4.38 -27.06
CA LEU A 935 -20.47 4.36 -26.97
C LEU A 935 -21.00 3.23 -27.85
N VAL A 936 -21.42 2.13 -27.24
CA VAL A 936 -21.91 0.96 -28.00
C VAL A 936 -23.38 1.15 -28.38
N ARG A 937 -24.23 1.51 -27.42
CA ARG A 937 -25.69 1.68 -27.60
C ARG A 937 -26.11 3.11 -27.24
N PHE A 938 -26.90 3.74 -28.09
CA PHE A 938 -27.32 5.14 -27.93
C PHE A 938 -28.73 5.36 -28.47
N PHE A 939 -29.41 6.36 -27.91
CA PHE A 939 -30.65 6.86 -28.49
C PHE A 939 -30.37 8.06 -29.36
N VAL A 940 -31.20 8.22 -30.39
CA VAL A 940 -31.18 9.34 -31.30
C VAL A 940 -32.56 9.98 -31.28
N VAL A 941 -32.65 11.13 -30.64
CA VAL A 941 -33.89 11.89 -30.50
C VAL A 941 -33.82 13.14 -31.34
N GLU A 942 -34.83 13.34 -32.17
CA GLU A 942 -35.03 14.60 -32.87
C GLU A 942 -35.64 15.61 -31.91
N GLN A 943 -34.94 16.72 -31.67
CA GLN A 943 -35.41 17.80 -30.80
C GLN A 943 -36.28 18.79 -31.54
N SER A 944 -35.93 19.09 -32.79
CA SER A 944 -36.69 20.00 -33.63
C SER A 944 -36.52 19.62 -35.10
N ARG A 945 -37.55 19.93 -35.89
CA ARG A 945 -37.56 19.80 -37.35
C ARG A 945 -38.06 21.11 -37.94
N GLU A 946 -37.31 21.65 -38.89
CA GLU A 946 -37.63 22.89 -39.59
C GLU A 946 -37.53 22.68 -41.10
N GLY A 947 -38.41 23.34 -41.85
CA GLY A 947 -38.50 23.19 -43.30
C GLY A 947 -39.49 22.10 -43.73
N GLY A 948 -39.89 22.17 -44.99
CA GLY A 948 -41.03 21.46 -45.57
C GLY A 948 -41.82 22.42 -46.47
N ILE A 949 -42.47 21.88 -47.50
CA ILE A 949 -43.22 22.64 -48.52
C ILE A 949 -44.26 23.56 -47.87
#